data_AF-A0A350YS93-F1
#
_entry.id   AF-A0A350YS93-F1
#
_cell.length_a   1.000
_cell.length_b   1.000
_cell.length_c   1.000
_cell.angle_alpha   90.00
_cell.angle_beta   90.00
_cell.angle_gamma   90.00
#
_symmetry.space_group_name_H-M   'P 1'
#
loop_
_entity.id
_entity.type
_entity.pdbx_description
1 polymer ?
#
loop_
_entity_poly.entity_id
_entity_poly.type
_entity_poly.pdbx_seq_one_letter_code
_entity_poly.pdbx_strand_id
1 'polypeptide(L)'
;MMLVYTIKELCRTCYTCVRECPAKAIRIVGGQAEVIDERCIACGNCTKVCSQGAKVFLNTTERVLNIIDSEKDTYAIIAPSFPAEFQEYTDHRLLVGMIRKVGFKKVLEVSFGADLVAAKYKKLLEESSEYYITSDCPSIVNYIKYYHPGLVDNLAPIVSPMVAMSRVVRAKYGNGVNVVFIGPCVAKKAESGEVDEVITFTELRELFDLLRIKPASVEPSDFDPPAGGRGAIFPVTRGLLQTANINDDAITGNIIAAEGRIDFPGALREFEAGLIKNQHMELLCCEGCIMGPGLSKNGKQYNRRARVSSYANNKMREMDQETWENAIMEFADLDLSTKHRLEERRPDSQVIEGIEEVLASMGKFTEKDHLNCGACGYETCIEHAIAIKKGLAEVEMCLPYTIEKLHKSVNDLALTNEKLTSMREALKQSEKLAHMGQLSAGIAHELNNPLGVVIMYSNILLDESPEESPVREDLNLIVEQAARCKKIVANLLNFARKNQVNHQLINLKDLADHSLESIIAPPNIKISVIDKTTNPEAMLDTEQMTQVLTNLVKNSIDAMPDGGTIDLILEDTLGDVILTVKDTGTGIREEDRAKVFEPFFTTKAIGVGTGLGLATAYGIVKMHKGQITVESNTDLAKGPTGTSFKIILPRRKE
;
A
#
# COMPACT_ATOMS: atom_id res chain seq x y z
N MET A 1 -23.88 -2.28 25.93
CA MET A 1 -24.35 -1.60 24.71
C MET A 1 -23.14 -0.93 24.09
N MET A 2 -22.78 -1.30 22.86
CA MET A 2 -21.58 -0.78 22.22
C MET A 2 -21.75 0.70 21.89
N LEU A 3 -21.04 1.57 22.61
CA LEU A 3 -21.15 3.02 22.44
C LEU A 3 -20.36 3.54 21.23
N VAL A 4 -19.27 2.87 20.86
CA VAL A 4 -18.39 3.28 19.77
C VAL A 4 -18.13 2.07 18.88
N TYR A 5 -18.34 2.21 17.58
CA TYR A 5 -18.25 1.10 16.63
C TYR A 5 -17.67 1.54 15.29
N THR A 6 -17.47 0.56 14.40
CA THR A 6 -16.88 0.79 13.07
C THR A 6 -17.88 0.42 11.99
N ILE A 7 -18.15 1.36 11.08
CA ILE A 7 -18.79 1.10 9.79
C ILE A 7 -17.68 0.57 8.87
N LYS A 8 -17.71 -0.73 8.58
CA LYS A 8 -16.55 -1.41 7.98
C LYS A 8 -16.26 -0.91 6.58
N GLU A 9 -17.30 -0.60 5.83
CA GLU A 9 -17.32 -0.19 4.43
C GLU A 9 -16.61 1.15 4.19
N LEU A 10 -16.57 2.01 5.21
CA LEU A 10 -15.92 3.32 5.15
C LEU A 10 -14.45 3.27 5.55
N CYS A 11 -13.99 2.21 6.22
CA CYS A 11 -12.63 2.17 6.73
C CYS A 11 -11.61 1.97 5.59
N ARG A 12 -10.53 2.74 5.63
CA ARG A 12 -9.40 2.66 4.69
C ARG A 12 -8.07 2.36 5.40
N THR A 13 -8.14 1.68 6.55
CA THR A 13 -6.97 1.09 7.25
C THR A 13 -5.78 2.02 7.49
N CYS A 14 -6.00 3.32 7.69
CA CYS A 14 -4.91 4.27 8.00
C CYS A 14 -4.31 4.12 9.42
N TYR A 15 -4.89 3.25 10.25
CA TYR A 15 -4.51 2.94 11.64
C TYR A 15 -4.48 4.12 12.62
N THR A 16 -4.87 5.33 12.21
CA THR A 16 -4.93 6.51 13.10
C THR A 16 -5.78 6.24 14.34
N CYS A 17 -6.92 5.56 14.19
CA CYS A 17 -7.76 5.20 15.33
C CYS A 17 -7.06 4.28 16.35
N VAL A 18 -6.20 3.36 15.91
CA VAL A 18 -5.42 2.46 16.78
C VAL A 18 -4.36 3.26 17.55
N ARG A 19 -3.65 4.15 16.84
CA ARG A 19 -2.63 5.04 17.42
C ARG A 19 -3.23 5.95 18.49
N GLU A 20 -4.41 6.49 18.23
CA GLU A 20 -5.09 7.49 19.05
C GLU A 20 -5.95 6.89 20.17
N CYS A 21 -6.04 5.56 20.28
CA CYS A 21 -6.78 4.89 21.35
C CYS A 21 -5.88 4.68 22.58
N PRO A 22 -6.14 5.35 23.72
CA PRO A 22 -5.32 5.21 24.93
C PRO A 22 -5.42 3.80 25.53
N ALA A 23 -6.57 3.14 25.40
CA ALA A 23 -6.82 1.79 25.91
C ALA A 23 -6.39 0.66 24.95
N LYS A 24 -5.86 0.99 23.77
CA LYS A 24 -5.60 0.03 22.67
C LYS A 24 -6.78 -0.95 22.45
N ALA A 25 -7.99 -0.40 22.49
CA ALA A 25 -9.26 -1.13 22.37
C ALA A 25 -9.72 -1.32 20.91
N ILE A 26 -8.80 -1.18 19.94
CA ILE A 26 -9.11 -1.35 18.52
C ILE A 26 -8.19 -2.42 17.96
N ARG A 27 -8.76 -3.49 17.42
CA ARG A 27 -8.02 -4.55 16.73
C ARG A 27 -8.11 -4.40 15.22
N ILE A 28 -7.13 -4.97 14.52
CA ILE A 28 -7.17 -5.18 13.07
C ILE A 28 -7.33 -6.68 12.82
N VAL A 29 -8.39 -7.05 12.09
CA VAL A 29 -8.66 -8.44 11.70
C VAL A 29 -9.10 -8.47 10.24
N GLY A 30 -8.42 -9.26 9.43
CA GLY A 30 -8.65 -9.33 7.98
C GLY A 30 -8.41 -7.99 7.30
N GLY A 31 -7.43 -7.21 7.79
CA GLY A 31 -7.20 -5.85 7.33
C GLY A 31 -8.35 -4.89 7.64
N GLN A 32 -9.17 -5.14 8.66
CA GLN A 32 -10.29 -4.26 9.02
C GLN A 32 -10.21 -3.84 10.49
N ALA A 33 -10.40 -2.55 10.76
CA ALA A 33 -10.41 -2.03 12.12
C ALA A 33 -11.74 -2.32 12.82
N GLU A 34 -11.68 -2.84 14.05
CA GLU A 34 -12.84 -3.18 14.88
C GLU A 34 -12.64 -2.68 16.32
N VAL A 35 -13.69 -2.16 16.95
CA VAL A 35 -13.64 -1.73 18.36
C VAL A 35 -13.97 -2.94 19.22
N ILE A 36 -13.15 -3.20 20.23
CA ILE A 36 -13.38 -4.23 21.25
C ILE A 36 -14.17 -3.57 22.38
N ASP A 37 -15.47 -3.86 22.48
CA ASP A 37 -16.38 -3.19 23.43
C ASP A 37 -15.94 -3.40 24.88
N GLU A 38 -15.47 -4.61 25.21
CA GLU A 38 -15.00 -4.95 26.55
C GLU A 38 -13.79 -4.12 26.96
N ARG A 39 -12.97 -3.65 26.00
CA ARG A 39 -11.79 -2.82 26.28
C ARG A 39 -12.06 -1.33 26.16
N CYS A 40 -13.14 -0.94 25.50
CA CYS A 40 -13.39 0.45 25.17
C CYS A 40 -13.76 1.27 26.43
N ILE A 41 -13.02 2.35 26.70
CA ILE A 41 -13.36 3.34 27.75
C ILE A 41 -14.39 4.39 27.31
N ALA A 42 -14.97 4.20 26.12
CA ALA A 42 -15.96 5.09 25.49
C ALA A 42 -15.52 6.55 25.29
N CYS A 43 -14.22 6.86 25.30
CA CYS A 43 -13.73 8.24 25.15
C CYS A 43 -14.00 8.87 23.78
N GLY A 44 -14.38 8.07 22.78
CA GLY A 44 -14.72 8.55 21.43
C GLY A 44 -13.55 9.17 20.65
N ASN A 45 -12.30 9.16 21.14
CA ASN A 45 -11.19 9.81 20.44
C ASN A 45 -11.00 9.25 19.01
N CYS A 46 -11.29 7.95 18.81
CA CYS A 46 -11.23 7.33 17.49
C CYS A 46 -12.26 7.89 16.48
N THR A 47 -13.40 8.41 16.92
CA THR A 47 -14.41 9.04 16.04
C THR A 47 -13.97 10.45 15.62
N LYS A 48 -13.35 11.19 16.55
CA LYS A 48 -12.73 12.51 16.33
C LYS A 48 -11.65 12.45 15.25
N VAL A 49 -10.73 11.49 15.33
CA VAL A 49 -9.57 11.38 14.43
C VAL A 49 -9.85 10.63 13.12
N CYS A 50 -11.03 10.02 12.96
CA CYS A 50 -11.37 9.27 11.76
C CYS A 50 -11.77 10.22 10.61
N SER A 51 -10.86 10.37 9.65
CA SER A 51 -11.07 11.17 8.43
C SER A 51 -12.13 10.59 7.50
N GLN A 52 -12.30 9.27 7.50
CA GLN A 52 -13.27 8.58 6.64
C GLN A 52 -14.69 8.55 7.22
N GLY A 53 -14.89 8.97 8.47
CA GLY A 53 -16.19 8.79 9.14
C GLY A 53 -16.53 7.33 9.47
N ALA A 54 -15.57 6.40 9.35
CA ALA A 54 -15.77 4.98 9.62
C ALA A 54 -15.95 4.65 11.11
N LYS A 55 -15.39 5.47 12.01
CA LYS A 55 -15.58 5.33 13.46
C LYS A 55 -16.70 6.27 13.89
N VAL A 56 -17.74 5.69 14.46
CA VAL A 56 -18.98 6.37 14.88
C VAL A 56 -19.35 5.97 16.29
N PHE A 57 -20.20 6.75 16.93
CA PHE A 57 -20.78 6.44 18.22
C PHE A 57 -22.29 6.26 18.11
N LEU A 58 -22.88 5.62 19.11
CA LEU A 58 -24.32 5.37 19.15
C LEU A 58 -25.10 6.68 19.12
N ASN A 59 -25.92 6.85 18.08
CA ASN A 59 -26.86 7.94 17.99
C ASN A 59 -28.13 7.63 18.80
N THR A 60 -28.56 8.54 19.68
CA THR A 60 -29.74 8.39 20.54
C THR A 60 -30.77 9.50 20.37
N THR A 61 -30.69 10.27 19.26
CA THR A 61 -31.65 11.34 18.94
C THR A 61 -33.10 10.86 18.89
N GLU A 62 -33.37 9.71 18.26
CA GLU A 62 -34.71 9.11 18.22
C GLU A 62 -35.24 8.75 19.62
N ARG A 63 -34.35 8.28 20.52
CA ARG A 63 -34.74 7.98 21.91
C ARG A 63 -35.15 9.24 22.65
N VAL A 64 -34.44 10.33 22.44
CA VAL A 64 -34.79 11.64 23.02
C VAL A 64 -36.15 12.12 22.51
N LEU A 65 -36.43 12.00 21.21
CA LEU A 65 -37.75 12.37 20.68
C LEU A 65 -38.88 11.53 21.31
N ASN A 66 -38.68 10.22 21.45
CA ASN A 66 -39.66 9.35 22.14
C ASN A 66 -39.86 9.72 23.61
N ILE A 67 -38.81 10.17 24.31
CA ILE A 67 -38.89 10.64 25.70
C ILE A 67 -39.65 11.98 25.78
N ILE A 68 -39.42 12.88 24.82
CA ILE A 68 -40.13 14.17 24.73
C ILE A 68 -41.63 13.95 24.48
N ASP A 69 -41.99 12.99 23.64
CA ASP A 69 -43.38 12.63 23.34
C ASP A 69 -44.06 11.81 24.45
N SER A 70 -43.35 11.47 25.53
CA SER A 70 -43.93 10.76 26.67
C SER A 70 -44.81 11.69 27.54
N GLU A 71 -45.63 11.09 28.41
CA GLU A 71 -46.51 11.86 29.31
C GLU A 71 -45.75 12.69 30.36
N LYS A 72 -44.47 12.38 30.60
CA LYS A 72 -43.65 13.06 31.60
C LYS A 72 -43.01 14.32 31.03
N ASP A 73 -43.01 15.38 31.83
CA ASP A 73 -42.25 16.59 31.52
C ASP A 73 -40.77 16.26 31.32
N THR A 74 -40.20 16.67 30.18
CA THR A 74 -38.80 16.39 29.84
C THR A 74 -37.96 17.67 29.91
N TYR A 75 -36.87 17.63 30.70
CA TYR A 75 -35.96 18.74 30.93
C TYR A 75 -34.58 18.45 30.34
N ALA A 76 -34.00 19.47 29.71
CA ALA A 76 -32.63 19.41 29.20
C ALA A 76 -31.67 19.98 30.25
N ILE A 77 -30.55 19.30 30.48
CA ILE A 77 -29.39 19.83 31.20
C ILE A 77 -28.20 19.94 30.23
N ILE A 78 -27.74 21.17 29.97
CA ILE A 78 -26.69 21.42 28.98
C ILE A 78 -25.32 21.60 29.65
N ALA A 79 -24.29 20.95 29.10
CA ALA A 79 -22.92 21.07 29.57
C ALA A 79 -22.38 22.51 29.35
N PRO A 80 -21.57 23.06 30.29
CA PRO A 80 -21.04 24.41 30.18
C PRO A 80 -20.05 24.61 29.00
N SER A 81 -19.70 23.54 28.29
CA SER A 81 -18.88 23.58 27.08
C SER A 81 -19.64 24.04 25.83
N PHE A 82 -20.95 24.29 25.89
CA PHE A 82 -21.73 24.68 24.72
C PHE A 82 -21.17 25.92 23.96
N PRO A 83 -20.53 26.93 24.59
CA PRO A 83 -19.93 28.06 23.86
C PRO A 83 -18.77 27.65 22.95
N ALA A 84 -18.16 26.48 23.20
CA ALA A 84 -17.13 25.92 22.34
C ALA A 84 -17.70 25.32 21.03
N GLU A 85 -18.97 24.91 21.03
CA GLU A 85 -19.60 24.29 19.87
C GLU A 85 -20.42 25.29 19.04
N PHE A 86 -21.27 26.08 19.70
CA PHE A 86 -22.23 26.97 19.04
C PHE A 86 -21.67 28.39 18.89
N GLN A 87 -20.52 28.49 18.22
CA GLN A 87 -19.75 29.74 18.11
C GLN A 87 -20.39 30.77 17.19
N GLU A 88 -21.32 30.32 16.34
CA GLU A 88 -22.09 31.15 15.43
C GLU A 88 -23.16 31.99 16.14
N TYR A 89 -23.52 31.65 17.39
CA TYR A 89 -24.49 32.39 18.17
C TYR A 89 -23.78 33.31 19.15
N THR A 90 -23.92 34.62 18.96
CA THR A 90 -23.37 35.63 19.88
C THR A 90 -24.17 35.74 21.18
N ASP A 91 -25.46 35.39 21.12
CA ASP A 91 -26.35 35.33 22.28
C ASP A 91 -26.75 33.88 22.56
N HIS A 92 -26.32 33.35 23.71
CA HIS A 92 -26.62 31.99 24.12
C HIS A 92 -28.12 31.73 24.32
N ARG A 93 -28.92 32.77 24.57
CA ARG A 93 -30.37 32.66 24.77
C ARG A 93 -31.10 32.15 23.52
N LEU A 94 -30.51 32.36 22.34
CA LEU A 94 -31.00 31.76 21.10
C LEU A 94 -30.90 30.24 21.14
N LEU A 95 -29.77 29.69 21.60
CA LEU A 95 -29.58 28.25 21.74
C LEU A 95 -30.60 27.65 22.72
N VAL A 96 -30.83 28.31 23.86
CA VAL A 96 -31.82 27.86 24.84
C VAL A 96 -33.23 27.87 24.24
N GLY A 97 -33.59 28.93 23.51
CA GLY A 97 -34.87 29.01 22.78
C GLY A 97 -35.04 27.88 21.75
N MET A 98 -33.97 27.55 21.02
CA MET A 98 -33.95 26.41 20.09
C MET A 98 -34.14 25.07 20.81
N ILE A 99 -33.48 24.86 21.95
CA ILE A 99 -33.66 23.64 22.75
C ILE A 99 -35.11 23.54 23.25
N ARG A 100 -35.70 24.62 23.76
CA ARG A 100 -37.13 24.61 24.14
C ARG A 100 -38.03 24.28 22.95
N LYS A 101 -37.71 24.80 21.76
CA LYS A 101 -38.47 24.53 20.54
C LYS A 101 -38.44 23.07 20.09
N VAL A 102 -37.40 22.31 20.46
CA VAL A 102 -37.34 20.85 20.26
C VAL A 102 -38.43 20.12 21.07
N GLY A 103 -38.86 20.69 22.20
CA GLY A 103 -39.90 20.12 23.06
C GLY A 103 -39.53 20.06 24.55
N PHE A 104 -38.31 20.48 24.92
CA PHE A 104 -37.90 20.52 26.32
C PHE A 104 -38.63 21.62 27.09
N LYS A 105 -39.34 21.25 28.15
CA LYS A 105 -40.12 22.20 28.97
C LYS A 105 -39.23 23.14 29.79
N LYS A 106 -38.11 22.62 30.27
CA LYS A 106 -37.07 23.38 30.97
C LYS A 106 -35.70 23.09 30.40
N VAL A 107 -34.83 24.09 30.45
CA VAL A 107 -33.44 23.99 30.02
C VAL A 107 -32.57 24.58 31.10
N LEU A 108 -31.81 23.74 31.78
CA LEU A 108 -30.91 24.13 32.86
C LEU A 108 -29.45 23.96 32.44
N GLU A 109 -28.57 24.70 33.08
CA GLU A 109 -27.14 24.63 32.82
C GLU A 109 -26.41 23.79 33.87
N VAL A 110 -25.58 22.86 33.42
CA VAL A 110 -24.81 21.95 34.28
C VAL A 110 -23.72 22.68 35.08
N SER A 111 -23.41 23.95 34.78
CA SER A 111 -22.45 24.73 35.57
C SER A 111 -22.83 24.84 37.05
N PHE A 112 -24.12 24.83 37.41
CA PHE A 112 -24.52 24.81 38.82
C PHE A 112 -24.15 23.49 39.51
N GLY A 113 -24.39 22.35 38.84
CA GLY A 113 -23.90 21.05 39.30
C GLY A 113 -22.38 21.01 39.41
N ALA A 114 -21.66 21.73 38.54
CA ALA A 114 -20.21 21.87 38.59
C ALA A 114 -19.74 22.69 39.80
N ASP A 115 -20.45 23.75 40.20
CA ASP A 115 -20.16 24.51 41.43
C ASP A 115 -20.27 23.62 42.67
N LEU A 116 -21.35 22.84 42.78
CA LEU A 116 -21.59 21.94 43.91
C LEU A 116 -20.48 20.86 43.99
N VAL A 117 -20.13 20.26 42.85
CA VAL A 117 -19.06 19.27 42.76
C VAL A 117 -17.71 19.88 43.13
N ALA A 118 -17.39 21.08 42.62
CA ALA A 118 -16.15 21.77 42.93
C ALA A 118 -16.03 22.10 44.43
N ALA A 119 -17.12 22.50 45.08
CA ALA A 119 -17.13 22.73 46.53
C ALA A 119 -16.84 21.44 47.32
N LYS A 120 -17.38 20.29 46.91
CA LYS A 120 -17.08 18.99 47.54
C LYS A 120 -15.63 18.57 47.29
N TYR A 121 -15.09 18.80 46.09
CA TYR A 121 -13.67 18.54 45.81
C TYR A 121 -12.76 19.39 46.68
N LYS A 122 -13.02 20.69 46.80
CA LYS A 122 -12.24 21.57 47.67
C LYS A 122 -12.15 21.00 49.09
N LYS A 123 -13.31 20.64 49.66
CA LYS A 123 -13.39 20.04 50.99
C LYS A 123 -12.61 18.72 51.08
N LEU A 124 -12.78 17.83 50.11
CA LEU A 124 -12.10 16.53 50.07
C LEU A 124 -10.58 16.68 50.01
N LEU A 125 -10.08 17.62 49.21
CA LEU A 125 -8.64 17.82 48.99
C LEU A 125 -7.97 18.56 50.16
N GLU A 126 -8.72 19.42 50.87
CA GLU A 126 -8.22 20.13 52.06
C GLU A 126 -8.24 19.27 53.33
N GLU A 127 -9.23 18.38 53.48
CA GLU A 127 -9.45 17.60 54.72
C GLU A 127 -8.80 16.20 54.70
N SER A 128 -8.38 15.70 53.54
CA SER A 128 -7.90 14.32 53.39
C SER A 128 -6.42 14.14 53.71
N SER A 129 -6.10 13.05 54.41
CA SER A 129 -4.73 12.53 54.53
C SER A 129 -4.30 11.66 53.35
N GLU A 130 -5.25 11.28 52.49
CA GLU A 130 -5.06 10.48 51.28
C GLU A 130 -5.11 11.33 50.02
N TYR A 131 -4.48 10.83 48.96
CA TYR A 131 -4.39 11.48 47.66
C TYR A 131 -5.37 10.86 46.67
N TYR A 132 -6.12 11.75 45.99
CA TYR A 132 -7.24 11.40 45.13
C TYR A 132 -7.02 11.80 43.68
N ILE A 133 -7.59 10.99 42.79
CA ILE A 133 -7.75 11.22 41.37
C ILE A 133 -9.18 11.69 41.13
N THR A 134 -9.37 12.80 40.43
CA THR A 134 -10.71 13.31 40.12
C THR A 134 -11.50 12.33 39.25
N SER A 135 -12.80 12.27 39.46
CA SER A 135 -13.74 11.31 38.84
C SER A 135 -14.79 11.99 37.95
N ASP A 136 -14.59 13.24 37.58
CA ASP A 136 -15.47 14.03 36.71
C ASP A 136 -15.46 13.56 35.25
N CYS A 137 -14.32 13.01 34.79
CA CYS A 137 -14.15 12.43 33.46
C CYS A 137 -14.49 10.92 33.46
N PRO A 138 -15.64 10.50 32.88
CA PRO A 138 -16.05 9.09 32.92
C PRO A 138 -15.09 8.17 32.17
N SER A 139 -14.38 8.68 31.15
CA SER A 139 -13.37 7.90 30.44
C SER A 139 -12.16 7.57 31.30
N ILE A 140 -11.75 8.48 32.19
CA ILE A 140 -10.67 8.24 33.15
C ILE A 140 -11.12 7.23 34.22
N VAL A 141 -12.33 7.41 34.76
CA VAL A 141 -12.94 6.46 35.70
C VAL A 141 -12.98 5.06 35.10
N ASN A 142 -13.45 4.92 33.87
CA ASN A 142 -13.47 3.64 33.15
C ASN A 142 -12.05 3.10 32.91
N TYR A 143 -11.09 3.96 32.54
CA TYR A 143 -9.72 3.54 32.32
C TYR A 143 -9.09 2.97 33.60
N ILE A 144 -9.31 3.60 34.76
CA ILE A 144 -8.83 3.10 36.05
C ILE A 144 -9.55 1.81 36.45
N LYS A 145 -10.89 1.78 36.38
CA LYS A 145 -11.67 0.57 36.71
C LYS A 145 -11.28 -0.64 35.86
N TYR A 146 -10.99 -0.43 34.59
CA TYR A 146 -10.70 -1.53 33.66
C TYR A 146 -9.24 -1.95 33.68
N TYR A 147 -8.33 -0.98 33.87
CA TYR A 147 -6.91 -1.16 33.61
C TYR A 147 -5.99 -0.76 34.75
N HIS A 148 -6.46 -0.32 35.93
CA HIS A 148 -5.63 0.02 37.09
C HIS A 148 -6.35 -0.32 38.40
N PRO A 149 -6.52 -1.63 38.72
CA PRO A 149 -7.32 -2.08 39.85
C PRO A 149 -6.82 -1.52 41.19
N GLY A 150 -5.50 -1.37 41.35
CA GLY A 150 -4.89 -0.81 42.57
C GLY A 150 -5.16 0.68 42.79
N LEU A 151 -5.72 1.39 41.81
CA LEU A 151 -6.02 2.82 41.89
C LEU A 151 -7.52 3.12 42.00
N VAL A 152 -8.39 2.11 42.05
CA VAL A 152 -9.85 2.32 42.13
C VAL A 152 -10.24 3.06 43.40
N ASP A 153 -9.57 2.77 44.52
CA ASP A 153 -9.83 3.42 45.81
C ASP A 153 -9.29 4.86 45.85
N ASN A 154 -8.35 5.23 44.98
CA ASN A 154 -7.88 6.60 44.82
C ASN A 154 -8.85 7.47 43.99
N LEU A 155 -9.85 6.91 43.33
CA LEU A 155 -10.86 7.70 42.63
C LEU A 155 -11.72 8.46 43.64
N ALA A 156 -11.80 9.78 43.48
CA ALA A 156 -12.62 10.62 44.35
C ALA A 156 -14.08 10.12 44.37
N PRO A 157 -14.68 9.91 45.56
CA PRO A 157 -16.02 9.36 45.71
C PRO A 157 -17.10 10.43 45.49
N ILE A 158 -16.94 11.28 44.48
CA ILE A 158 -17.81 12.39 44.13
C ILE A 158 -18.39 12.12 42.73
N VAL A 159 -19.68 12.38 42.52
CA VAL A 159 -20.30 12.27 41.20
C VAL A 159 -19.83 13.35 40.24
N SER A 160 -20.00 13.15 38.94
CA SER A 160 -19.71 14.20 37.95
C SER A 160 -20.76 15.32 37.95
N PRO A 161 -20.45 16.50 37.38
CA PRO A 161 -21.38 17.62 37.29
C PRO A 161 -22.72 17.27 36.61
N MET A 162 -22.72 16.36 35.63
CA MET A 162 -23.94 15.90 34.96
C MET A 162 -24.88 15.20 35.95
N VAL A 163 -24.35 14.27 36.73
CA VAL A 163 -25.11 13.51 37.72
C VAL A 163 -25.54 14.42 38.86
N ALA A 164 -24.66 15.32 39.33
CA ALA A 164 -24.98 16.33 40.33
C ALA A 164 -26.16 17.21 39.88
N MET A 165 -26.12 17.70 38.64
CA MET A 165 -27.20 18.52 38.10
C MET A 165 -28.51 17.73 37.93
N SER A 166 -28.43 16.46 37.55
CA SER A 166 -29.63 15.58 37.54
C SER A 166 -30.23 15.48 38.94
N ARG A 167 -29.41 15.24 39.97
CA ARG A 167 -29.88 15.20 41.37
C ARG A 167 -30.51 16.53 41.81
N VAL A 168 -29.97 17.68 41.39
CA VAL A 168 -30.59 19.01 41.64
C VAL A 168 -31.96 19.10 40.97
N VAL A 169 -32.07 18.71 39.70
CA VAL A 169 -33.35 18.71 38.97
C VAL A 169 -34.38 17.82 39.68
N ARG A 170 -33.97 16.64 40.12
CA ARG A 170 -34.82 15.68 40.84
C ARG A 170 -35.24 16.19 42.22
N ALA A 171 -34.34 16.84 42.94
CA ALA A 171 -34.65 17.47 44.23
C ALA A 171 -35.63 18.64 44.07
N LYS A 172 -35.47 19.47 43.02
CA LYS A 172 -36.29 20.67 42.81
C LYS A 172 -37.65 20.40 42.19
N TYR A 173 -37.72 19.46 41.24
CA TYR A 173 -38.93 19.21 40.43
C TYR A 173 -39.52 17.81 40.61
N GLY A 174 -38.91 16.97 41.45
CA GLY A 174 -39.35 15.62 41.74
C GLY A 174 -38.84 14.54 40.77
N ASN A 175 -39.05 13.27 41.15
CA ASN A 175 -38.63 12.10 40.38
C ASN A 175 -39.54 11.79 39.17
N GLY A 176 -40.63 12.54 38.98
CA GLY A 176 -41.62 12.33 37.91
C GLY A 176 -41.24 12.90 36.55
N VAL A 177 -40.17 13.70 36.44
CA VAL A 177 -39.73 14.30 35.17
C VAL A 177 -38.82 13.34 34.38
N ASN A 178 -38.44 13.68 33.16
CA ASN A 178 -37.31 13.07 32.45
C ASN A 178 -36.18 14.09 32.37
N VAL A 179 -34.93 13.64 32.48
CA VAL A 179 -33.73 14.49 32.41
C VAL A 179 -32.85 13.99 31.26
N VAL A 180 -32.65 14.86 30.27
CA VAL A 180 -31.77 14.59 29.13
C VAL A 180 -30.54 15.46 29.23
N PHE A 181 -29.36 14.85 29.23
CA PHE A 181 -28.11 15.59 29.18
C PHE A 181 -27.65 15.86 27.75
N ILE A 182 -27.18 17.08 27.52
CA ILE A 182 -26.65 17.54 26.23
C ILE A 182 -25.21 17.99 26.44
N GLY A 183 -24.24 17.32 25.82
CA GLY A 183 -22.84 17.66 26.07
C GLY A 183 -21.81 17.18 25.04
N PRO A 184 -20.51 17.33 25.36
CA PRO A 184 -19.44 17.10 24.40
C PRO A 184 -18.90 15.66 24.40
N CYS A 185 -19.41 14.77 25.24
CA CYS A 185 -18.73 13.51 25.57
C CYS A 185 -19.62 12.30 25.31
N VAL A 186 -19.09 11.33 24.56
CA VAL A 186 -19.77 10.05 24.28
C VAL A 186 -19.82 9.15 25.52
N ALA A 187 -18.76 9.15 26.34
CA ALA A 187 -18.70 8.31 27.54
C ALA A 187 -19.79 8.65 28.58
N LYS A 188 -20.36 9.87 28.54
CA LYS A 188 -21.49 10.27 29.40
C LYS A 188 -22.74 9.41 29.16
N LYS A 189 -22.92 8.85 27.96
CA LYS A 189 -24.06 7.95 27.61
C LYS A 189 -24.13 6.67 28.45
N ALA A 190 -23.02 6.25 29.06
CA ALA A 190 -22.99 5.07 29.92
C ALA A 190 -22.46 5.37 31.33
N GLU A 191 -22.41 6.64 31.74
CA GLU A 191 -21.87 7.00 33.05
C GLU A 191 -22.81 6.64 34.21
N SER A 192 -24.11 6.97 34.10
CA SER A 192 -25.08 6.77 35.17
C SER A 192 -26.49 6.57 34.62
N GLY A 193 -27.28 5.73 35.29
CA GLY A 193 -28.71 5.57 35.03
C GLY A 193 -29.59 6.63 35.70
N GLU A 194 -29.00 7.61 36.41
CA GLU A 194 -29.72 8.75 37.02
C GLU A 194 -30.11 9.83 35.99
N VAL A 195 -29.61 9.72 34.76
CA VAL A 195 -29.97 10.57 33.62
C VAL A 195 -30.68 9.68 32.62
N ASP A 196 -31.86 10.09 32.17
CA ASP A 196 -32.74 9.24 31.36
C ASP A 196 -32.19 9.01 29.95
N GLU A 197 -31.55 10.03 29.37
CA GLU A 197 -30.86 9.89 28.08
C GLU A 197 -29.77 10.95 27.90
N VAL A 198 -28.79 10.67 27.03
CA VAL A 198 -27.65 11.54 26.79
C VAL A 198 -27.41 11.70 25.30
N ILE A 199 -27.37 12.95 24.82
CA ILE A 199 -27.00 13.29 23.44
C ILE A 199 -25.78 14.20 23.41
N THR A 200 -25.01 14.09 22.34
CA THR A 200 -23.90 14.99 22.07
C THR A 200 -24.37 16.32 21.48
N PHE A 201 -23.50 17.33 21.42
CA PHE A 201 -23.85 18.56 20.72
C PHE A 201 -24.02 18.36 19.21
N THR A 202 -23.27 17.44 18.59
CA THR A 202 -23.49 17.09 17.18
C THR A 202 -24.86 16.46 16.96
N GLU A 203 -25.31 15.59 17.88
CA GLU A 203 -26.68 15.03 17.85
C GLU A 203 -27.75 16.10 18.08
N LEU A 204 -27.49 17.10 18.94
CA LEU A 204 -28.40 18.25 19.08
C LEU A 204 -28.50 19.06 17.78
N ARG A 205 -27.40 19.26 17.05
CA ARG A 205 -27.42 19.89 15.72
C ARG A 205 -28.25 19.08 14.73
N GLU A 206 -28.07 17.76 14.71
CA GLU A 206 -28.88 16.86 13.88
C GLU A 206 -30.38 16.98 14.21
N LEU A 207 -30.75 17.11 15.49
CA LEU A 207 -32.14 17.37 15.90
C LEU A 207 -32.66 18.72 15.39
N PHE A 208 -31.87 19.79 15.47
CA PHE A 208 -32.25 21.08 14.92
C PHE A 208 -32.48 21.01 13.40
N ASP A 209 -31.62 20.30 12.68
CA ASP A 209 -31.74 20.12 11.23
C ASP A 209 -32.98 19.27 10.88
N LEU A 210 -33.20 18.16 11.59
CA LEU A 210 -34.34 17.26 11.41
C LEU A 210 -35.68 18.00 11.62
N LEU A 211 -35.77 18.80 12.69
CA LEU A 211 -36.96 19.57 13.04
C LEU A 211 -37.03 20.94 12.33
N ARG A 212 -36.04 21.26 11.49
CA ARG A 212 -35.90 22.54 10.76
C ARG A 212 -35.93 23.77 11.67
N ILE A 213 -35.40 23.64 12.90
CA ILE A 213 -35.31 24.73 13.87
C ILE A 213 -34.10 25.60 13.53
N LYS A 214 -34.34 26.90 13.38
CA LYS A 214 -33.31 27.90 13.09
C LYS A 214 -33.33 29.01 14.14
N PRO A 215 -32.24 29.78 14.33
CA PRO A 215 -32.24 30.92 15.24
C PRO A 215 -33.37 31.92 14.98
N ALA A 216 -33.72 32.17 13.71
CA ALA A 216 -34.81 33.06 13.32
C ALA A 216 -36.22 32.51 13.62
N SER A 217 -36.34 31.26 14.06
CA SER A 217 -37.62 30.59 14.34
C SER A 217 -37.96 30.52 15.83
N VAL A 218 -37.14 31.14 16.70
CA VAL A 218 -37.29 31.09 18.14
C VAL A 218 -37.11 32.46 18.78
N GLU A 219 -37.77 32.65 19.91
CA GLU A 219 -37.50 33.77 20.80
C GLU A 219 -36.31 33.42 21.72
N PRO A 220 -35.35 34.34 21.94
CA PRO A 220 -34.31 34.15 22.93
C PRO A 220 -34.91 33.87 24.31
N SER A 221 -34.40 32.87 25.02
CA SER A 221 -34.82 32.55 26.39
C SER A 221 -33.63 32.27 27.29
N ASP A 222 -33.73 32.60 28.57
CA ASP A 222 -32.71 32.28 29.57
C ASP A 222 -32.85 30.84 30.09
N PHE A 223 -31.77 30.35 30.70
CA PHE A 223 -31.77 29.08 31.44
C PHE A 223 -32.74 29.13 32.62
N ASP A 224 -33.41 28.02 32.87
CA ASP A 224 -34.19 27.83 34.09
C ASP A 224 -33.25 27.75 35.32
N PRO A 225 -33.63 28.32 36.47
CA PRO A 225 -32.83 28.26 37.69
C PRO A 225 -32.76 26.84 38.27
N PRO A 226 -31.71 26.52 39.05
CA PRO A 226 -30.65 27.43 39.54
C PRO A 226 -29.58 27.73 38.49
N ALA A 227 -29.08 28.97 38.49
CA ALA A 227 -27.98 29.40 37.62
C ALA A 227 -26.63 29.02 38.25
N GLY A 228 -25.70 28.50 37.44
CA GLY A 228 -24.32 28.27 37.90
C GLY A 228 -23.44 29.53 37.85
N GLY A 229 -22.39 29.56 38.65
CA GLY A 229 -21.39 30.62 38.72
C GLY A 229 -20.10 30.22 38.01
N ARG A 230 -18.99 30.11 38.77
CA ARG A 230 -17.66 29.80 38.23
C ARG A 230 -17.62 28.46 37.51
N GLY A 231 -18.52 27.53 37.81
CA GLY A 231 -18.66 26.24 37.15
C GLY A 231 -18.86 26.31 35.63
N ALA A 232 -19.15 27.49 35.07
CA ALA A 232 -19.12 27.70 33.62
C ALA A 232 -17.71 27.48 33.01
N ILE A 233 -16.62 27.65 33.78
CA ILE A 233 -15.25 27.41 33.32
C ILE A 233 -14.80 25.95 33.45
N PHE A 234 -15.57 25.11 34.16
CA PHE A 234 -15.24 23.69 34.41
C PHE A 234 -14.78 22.88 33.19
N PRO A 235 -15.32 23.07 31.97
CA PRO A 235 -14.95 22.26 30.80
C PRO A 235 -13.54 22.47 30.23
N VAL A 236 -12.85 23.56 30.60
CA VAL A 236 -11.48 23.79 30.13
C VAL A 236 -10.48 23.09 31.04
N THR A 237 -9.26 22.88 30.55
CA THR A 237 -8.15 22.37 31.36
C THR A 237 -7.98 23.18 32.65
N ARG A 238 -7.83 22.51 33.80
CA ARG A 238 -7.79 23.12 35.15
C ARG A 238 -9.07 23.87 35.53
N GLY A 239 -10.18 23.59 34.84
CA GLY A 239 -11.46 24.23 35.07
C GLY A 239 -12.07 23.86 36.43
N LEU A 240 -11.87 22.62 36.88
CA LEU A 240 -12.25 22.20 38.23
C LEU A 240 -11.50 23.02 39.29
N LEU A 241 -10.19 23.14 39.17
CA LEU A 241 -9.34 23.88 40.13
C LEU A 241 -9.73 25.36 40.18
N GLN A 242 -9.97 25.96 39.02
CA GLN A 242 -10.45 27.33 38.91
C GLN A 242 -11.85 27.50 39.52
N THR A 243 -12.74 26.52 39.40
CA THR A 243 -14.09 26.59 39.99
C THR A 243 -14.02 26.44 41.51
N ALA A 244 -13.22 25.49 41.99
CA ALA A 244 -12.99 25.21 43.40
C ALA A 244 -12.09 26.25 44.10
N ASN A 245 -11.47 27.15 43.32
CA ASN A 245 -10.46 28.11 43.79
C ASN A 245 -9.29 27.43 44.53
N ILE A 246 -8.85 26.30 43.98
CA ILE A 246 -7.70 25.53 44.44
C ILE A 246 -6.46 26.04 43.71
N ASN A 247 -5.38 26.27 44.46
CA ASN A 247 -4.10 26.68 43.89
C ASN A 247 -3.34 25.48 43.34
N ASP A 248 -2.87 25.59 42.11
CA ASP A 248 -2.10 24.56 41.40
C ASP A 248 -0.68 25.05 41.04
N ASP A 249 -0.20 26.11 41.70
CA ASP A 249 1.18 26.54 41.54
C ASP A 249 2.19 25.48 42.03
N ALA A 250 3.38 25.48 41.45
CA ALA A 250 4.38 24.44 41.75
C ALA A 250 4.98 24.52 43.17
N ILE A 251 4.66 25.57 43.93
CA ILE A 251 5.28 25.85 45.24
C ILE A 251 4.35 25.43 46.39
N THR A 252 3.04 25.63 46.20
CA THR A 252 1.99 25.48 47.20
C THR A 252 0.86 24.55 46.74
N GLY A 253 0.75 24.31 45.43
CA GLY A 253 -0.19 23.36 44.86
C GLY A 253 0.25 21.91 45.10
N ASN A 254 -0.73 21.08 45.43
CA ASN A 254 -0.55 19.66 45.69
C ASN A 254 -1.36 18.81 44.69
N ILE A 255 -1.55 19.33 43.48
CA ILE A 255 -2.37 18.72 42.43
C ILE A 255 -1.68 18.79 41.08
N ILE A 256 -1.62 17.65 40.40
CA ILE A 256 -1.10 17.51 39.04
C ILE A 256 -2.28 17.41 38.09
N ALA A 257 -2.33 18.33 37.12
CA ALA A 257 -3.29 18.27 36.02
C ALA A 257 -2.63 17.69 34.77
N ALA A 258 -3.20 16.61 34.22
CA ALA A 258 -2.74 16.01 32.96
C ALA A 258 -3.93 15.70 32.04
N GLU A 259 -3.75 15.90 30.73
CA GLU A 259 -4.83 15.79 29.76
C GLU A 259 -4.42 15.12 28.45
N GLY A 260 -5.40 14.61 27.71
CA GLY A 260 -5.17 14.04 26.39
C GLY A 260 -4.47 12.68 26.42
N ARG A 261 -4.40 12.03 25.26
CA ARG A 261 -4.09 10.60 25.17
C ARG A 261 -2.67 10.19 25.60
N ILE A 262 -1.74 11.13 25.73
CA ILE A 262 -0.32 10.87 26.03
C ILE A 262 -0.05 11.14 27.51
N ASP A 263 -0.46 12.31 27.99
CA ASP A 263 -0.04 12.78 29.31
C ASP A 263 -0.82 12.11 30.44
N PHE A 264 -2.14 11.88 30.29
CA PHE A 264 -2.91 11.23 31.36
C PHE A 264 -2.45 9.78 31.64
N PRO A 265 -2.19 8.90 30.64
CA PRO A 265 -1.70 7.55 30.93
C PRO A 265 -0.26 7.55 31.45
N GLY A 266 0.54 8.56 31.11
CA GLY A 266 1.88 8.76 31.67
C GLY A 266 1.80 9.09 33.16
N ALA A 267 1.06 10.15 33.49
CA ALA A 267 0.85 10.60 34.87
C ALA A 267 0.24 9.49 35.75
N LEU A 268 -0.74 8.73 35.23
CA LEU A 268 -1.34 7.63 35.99
C LEU A 268 -0.35 6.50 36.28
N ARG A 269 0.55 6.16 35.34
CA ARG A 269 1.61 5.17 35.57
C ARG A 269 2.63 5.63 36.59
N GLU A 270 3.01 6.90 36.58
CA GLU A 270 3.92 7.48 37.58
C GLU A 270 3.28 7.49 38.98
N PHE A 271 1.97 7.75 39.07
CA PHE A 271 1.21 7.66 40.31
C PHE A 271 1.14 6.22 40.83
N GLU A 272 0.81 5.25 39.97
CA GLU A 272 0.78 3.82 40.32
C GLU A 272 2.16 3.29 40.76
N ALA A 273 3.24 3.76 40.12
CA ALA A 273 4.62 3.42 40.47
C ALA A 273 5.10 4.08 41.78
N GLY A 274 4.28 4.93 42.41
CA GLY A 274 4.61 5.59 43.66
C GLY A 274 5.51 6.82 43.52
N LEU A 275 5.81 7.27 42.29
CA LEU A 275 6.71 8.40 42.03
C LEU A 275 6.06 9.75 42.38
N ILE A 276 4.76 9.86 42.16
CA ILE A 276 3.95 11.06 42.47
C ILE A 276 2.77 10.75 43.40
N LYS A 277 2.84 9.68 44.21
CA LYS A 277 1.75 9.23 45.10
C LYS A 277 1.31 10.27 46.14
N ASN A 278 2.14 11.28 46.40
CA ASN A 278 1.87 12.35 47.35
C ASN A 278 1.27 13.59 46.67
N GLN A 279 0.53 13.41 45.56
CA GLN A 279 -0.10 14.49 44.81
C GLN A 279 -1.53 14.09 44.46
N HIS A 280 -2.46 15.04 44.53
CA HIS A 280 -3.78 14.85 43.92
C HIS A 280 -3.64 14.90 42.39
N MET A 281 -4.62 14.34 41.67
CA MET A 281 -4.59 14.33 40.21
C MET A 281 -5.91 14.80 39.61
N GLU A 282 -5.85 15.79 38.73
CA GLU A 282 -6.94 16.13 37.81
C GLU A 282 -6.61 15.54 36.43
N LEU A 283 -7.40 14.56 35.99
CA LEU A 283 -7.13 13.85 34.74
C LEU A 283 -8.28 14.03 33.76
N LEU A 284 -7.95 14.42 32.53
CA LEU A 284 -8.91 14.52 31.43
C LEU A 284 -8.47 13.66 30.24
N CYS A 285 -9.38 12.84 29.70
CA CYS A 285 -9.04 12.04 28.53
C CYS A 285 -8.87 12.87 27.24
N CYS A 286 -9.45 14.07 27.19
CA CYS A 286 -9.36 15.02 26.08
C CYS A 286 -8.65 16.30 26.52
N GLU A 287 -8.20 17.14 25.58
CA GLU A 287 -7.63 18.46 25.86
C GLU A 287 -8.72 19.46 26.31
N GLY A 288 -9.24 19.24 27.52
CA GLY A 288 -10.51 19.79 28.00
C GLY A 288 -11.74 19.09 27.38
N CYS A 289 -12.88 19.16 28.07
CA CYS A 289 -14.17 18.72 27.53
C CYS A 289 -14.57 19.51 26.27
N ILE A 290 -14.00 20.71 26.07
CA ILE A 290 -14.14 21.52 24.85
C ILE A 290 -13.56 20.86 23.59
N MET A 291 -12.72 19.83 23.74
CA MET A 291 -12.19 19.01 22.64
C MET A 291 -12.75 17.59 22.62
N GLY A 292 -13.87 17.37 23.31
CA GLY A 292 -14.57 16.10 23.36
C GLY A 292 -15.09 15.60 21.99
N PRO A 293 -15.33 14.28 21.86
CA PRO A 293 -15.74 13.64 20.60
C PRO A 293 -17.16 13.99 20.13
N GLY A 294 -17.99 14.59 20.99
CA GLY A 294 -19.35 15.02 20.71
C GLY A 294 -19.48 16.45 20.21
N LEU A 295 -18.35 17.12 19.94
CA LEU A 295 -18.29 18.41 19.26
C LEU A 295 -18.00 18.23 17.76
N SER A 296 -18.23 19.28 16.97
CA SER A 296 -17.85 19.33 15.56
C SER A 296 -16.33 19.12 15.36
N LYS A 297 -15.95 18.37 14.31
CA LYS A 297 -14.56 17.91 14.07
C LYS A 297 -13.53 19.02 13.86
N ASN A 298 -13.92 20.16 13.30
CA ASN A 298 -13.00 21.21 12.84
C ASN A 298 -12.78 22.36 13.86
N GLY A 299 -13.16 22.17 15.12
CA GLY A 299 -13.00 23.21 16.13
C GLY A 299 -11.54 23.43 16.53
N LYS A 300 -11.15 24.70 16.69
CA LYS A 300 -9.81 25.10 17.14
C LYS A 300 -9.77 25.20 18.66
N GLN A 301 -8.94 24.40 19.33
CA GLN A 301 -8.83 24.32 20.79
C GLN A 301 -8.73 25.68 21.48
N TYR A 302 -7.77 26.52 21.09
CA TYR A 302 -7.55 27.82 21.72
C TYR A 302 -8.71 28.80 21.52
N ASN A 303 -9.38 28.74 20.36
CA ASN A 303 -10.56 29.55 20.11
C ASN A 303 -11.74 29.09 20.99
N ARG A 304 -11.97 27.78 21.05
CA ARG A 304 -12.98 27.17 21.93
C ARG A 304 -12.78 27.56 23.39
N ARG A 305 -11.53 27.48 23.87
CA ARG A 305 -11.15 27.92 25.22
C ARG A 305 -11.50 29.38 25.44
N ALA A 306 -11.09 30.28 24.53
CA ALA A 306 -11.38 31.71 24.64
C ALA A 306 -12.89 32.02 24.68
N ARG A 307 -13.71 31.27 23.92
CA ARG A 307 -15.18 31.42 23.93
C ARG A 307 -15.79 31.03 25.27
N VAL A 308 -15.41 29.87 25.81
CA VAL A 308 -15.88 29.42 27.13
C VAL A 308 -15.43 30.38 28.23
N SER A 309 -14.16 30.83 28.19
CA SER A 309 -13.66 31.84 29.15
C SER A 309 -14.41 33.17 29.05
N SER A 310 -14.72 33.66 27.84
CA SER A 310 -15.50 34.89 27.65
C SER A 310 -16.92 34.74 28.20
N TYR A 311 -17.56 33.60 27.96
CA TYR A 311 -18.89 33.31 28.49
C TYR A 311 -18.89 33.27 30.02
N ALA A 312 -17.96 32.51 30.62
CA ALA A 312 -17.83 32.41 32.07
C ALA A 312 -17.55 33.79 32.72
N ASN A 313 -16.67 34.60 32.13
CA ASN A 313 -16.35 35.94 32.63
C ASN A 313 -17.56 36.88 32.56
N ASN A 314 -18.31 36.88 31.47
CA ASN A 314 -19.52 37.69 31.36
C ASN A 314 -20.57 37.24 32.37
N LYS A 315 -20.77 35.93 32.50
CA LYS A 315 -21.67 35.35 33.49
C LYS A 315 -21.33 35.79 34.91
N MET A 316 -20.06 35.71 35.31
CA MET A 316 -19.63 36.14 36.63
C MET A 316 -19.80 37.65 36.89
N ARG A 317 -19.82 38.49 35.84
CA ARG A 317 -20.05 39.94 35.97
C ARG A 317 -21.53 40.30 36.12
N GLU A 318 -22.40 39.55 35.45
CA GLU A 318 -23.85 39.81 35.39
C GLU A 318 -24.64 38.99 36.43
N MET A 319 -24.01 37.99 37.06
CA MET A 319 -24.64 37.10 38.02
C MET A 319 -25.04 37.83 39.30
N ASP A 320 -26.27 37.58 39.75
CA ASP A 320 -26.70 37.93 41.10
C ASP A 320 -26.09 36.95 42.11
N GLN A 321 -25.11 37.45 42.86
CA GLN A 321 -24.34 36.68 43.83
C GLN A 321 -25.23 36.16 44.98
N GLU A 322 -26.19 36.95 45.45
CA GLU A 322 -27.05 36.56 46.58
C GLU A 322 -27.97 35.40 46.18
N THR A 323 -28.58 35.47 45.00
CA THR A 323 -29.39 34.37 44.46
C THR A 323 -28.57 33.09 44.25
N TRP A 324 -27.33 33.22 43.75
CA TRP A 324 -26.45 32.06 43.58
C TRP A 324 -26.06 31.43 44.93
N GLU A 325 -25.68 32.23 45.92
CA GLU A 325 -25.33 31.74 47.27
C GLU A 325 -26.52 31.04 47.93
N ASN A 326 -27.72 31.62 47.82
CA ASN A 326 -28.95 31.01 48.32
C ASN A 326 -29.24 29.66 47.65
N ALA A 327 -29.04 29.55 46.33
CA ALA A 327 -29.18 28.27 45.63
C ALA A 327 -28.13 27.25 46.07
N ILE A 328 -26.87 27.64 46.25
CA ILE A 328 -25.82 26.74 46.77
C ILE A 328 -26.19 26.22 48.16
N MET A 329 -26.72 27.07 49.03
CA MET A 329 -27.21 26.67 50.36
C MET A 329 -28.44 25.75 50.27
N GLU A 330 -29.38 26.01 49.36
CA GLU A 330 -30.57 25.16 49.12
C GLU A 330 -30.17 23.70 48.83
N PHE A 331 -29.06 23.48 48.11
CA PHE A 331 -28.60 22.15 47.70
C PHE A 331 -27.32 21.68 48.41
N ALA A 332 -26.90 22.31 49.50
CA ALA A 332 -25.64 21.99 50.19
C ALA A 332 -25.59 20.55 50.76
N ASP A 333 -26.76 20.08 51.24
CA ASP A 333 -26.97 18.75 51.83
C ASP A 333 -27.32 17.67 50.80
N LEU A 334 -27.36 18.02 49.51
CA LEU A 334 -27.59 17.05 48.45
C LEU A 334 -26.47 16.00 48.46
N ASP A 335 -26.84 14.71 48.46
CA ASP A 335 -25.86 13.64 48.38
C ASP A 335 -25.22 13.67 46.99
N LEU A 336 -23.91 13.94 46.96
CA LEU A 336 -23.07 13.94 45.76
C LEU A 336 -22.04 12.81 45.79
N SER A 337 -22.21 11.84 46.68
CA SER A 337 -21.31 10.70 46.80
C SER A 337 -21.56 9.67 45.70
N THR A 338 -20.49 8.94 45.37
CA THR A 338 -20.53 7.76 44.51
C THR A 338 -19.55 6.70 45.01
N LYS A 339 -19.79 5.44 44.64
CA LYS A 339 -18.88 4.33 44.90
C LYS A 339 -18.37 3.77 43.60
N HIS A 340 -17.04 3.83 43.42
CA HIS A 340 -16.37 3.16 42.31
C HIS A 340 -16.16 1.69 42.67
N ARG A 341 -16.38 0.81 41.70
CA ARG A 341 -16.17 -0.64 41.86
C ARG A 341 -15.22 -1.12 40.78
N LEU A 342 -14.36 -2.06 41.13
CA LEU A 342 -13.49 -2.70 40.17
C LEU A 342 -14.34 -3.42 39.11
N GLU A 343 -14.02 -3.15 37.84
CA GLU A 343 -14.54 -3.87 36.69
C GLU A 343 -13.35 -4.31 35.87
N GLU A 344 -12.58 -5.28 36.36
CA GLU A 344 -11.33 -5.66 35.70
C GLU A 344 -11.62 -6.21 34.30
N ARG A 345 -11.05 -5.54 33.29
CA ARG A 345 -11.14 -5.95 31.87
C ARG A 345 -9.76 -6.09 31.24
N ARG A 346 -8.71 -6.08 32.06
CA ARG A 346 -7.34 -6.34 31.62
C ARG A 346 -7.30 -7.72 30.97
N PRO A 347 -6.76 -7.86 29.75
CA PRO A 347 -6.34 -9.18 29.30
C PRO A 347 -5.23 -9.69 30.21
N ASP A 348 -5.31 -10.97 30.56
CA ASP A 348 -4.37 -11.70 31.41
C ASP A 348 -2.91 -11.28 31.10
N SER A 349 -2.15 -10.91 32.13
CA SER A 349 -0.72 -10.58 32.01
C SER A 349 0.10 -11.86 31.84
N GLN A 350 -0.21 -12.63 30.80
CA GLN A 350 0.59 -13.79 30.45
C GLN A 350 1.90 -13.31 29.83
N VAL A 351 3.01 -13.92 30.26
CA VAL A 351 4.28 -13.82 29.55
C VAL A 351 4.04 -14.37 28.15
N ILE A 352 4.18 -13.51 27.14
CA ILE A 352 3.98 -13.90 25.75
C ILE A 352 5.32 -14.39 25.23
N GLU A 353 5.43 -15.69 25.04
CA GLU A 353 6.56 -16.32 24.38
C GLU A 353 6.49 -16.12 22.85
N GLY A 354 7.64 -16.24 22.18
CA GLY A 354 7.74 -16.17 20.72
C GLY A 354 7.57 -14.76 20.14
N ILE A 355 7.89 -13.71 20.91
CA ILE A 355 7.92 -12.33 20.40
C ILE A 355 9.01 -12.18 19.33
N GLU A 356 10.17 -12.83 19.52
CA GLU A 356 11.27 -12.79 18.54
C GLU A 356 10.85 -13.36 17.18
N GLU A 357 10.00 -14.39 17.15
CA GLU A 357 9.49 -14.98 15.90
C GLU A 357 8.66 -13.96 15.09
N VAL A 358 7.82 -13.18 15.78
CA VAL A 358 6.99 -12.15 15.12
C VAL A 358 7.86 -11.01 14.63
N LEU A 359 8.82 -10.56 15.44
CA LEU A 359 9.78 -9.54 15.03
C LEU A 359 10.55 -10.00 13.78
N ALA A 360 11.05 -11.23 13.78
CA ALA A 360 11.73 -11.82 12.62
C ALA A 360 10.82 -11.90 11.39
N SER A 361 9.53 -12.23 11.56
CA SER A 361 8.57 -12.24 10.45
C SER A 361 8.33 -10.87 9.81
N MET A 362 8.57 -9.79 10.58
CA MET A 362 8.53 -8.40 10.13
C MET A 362 9.90 -7.90 9.63
N GLY A 363 10.89 -8.78 9.46
CA GLY A 363 12.24 -8.43 9.04
C GLY A 363 13.09 -7.75 10.12
N LYS A 364 12.74 -7.94 11.41
CA LYS A 364 13.47 -7.37 12.54
C LYS A 364 14.25 -8.46 13.26
N PHE A 365 15.56 -8.48 13.04
CA PHE A 365 16.44 -9.51 13.59
C PHE A 365 17.35 -8.98 14.70
N THR A 366 17.57 -7.67 14.73
CA THR A 366 18.44 -7.00 15.68
C THR A 366 17.74 -5.78 16.28
N GLU A 367 18.25 -5.29 17.41
CA GLU A 367 17.72 -4.07 18.04
C GLU A 367 17.76 -2.84 17.12
N LYS A 368 18.72 -2.78 16.18
CA LYS A 368 18.80 -1.68 15.20
C LYS A 368 17.61 -1.68 14.23
N ASP A 369 16.99 -2.83 14.01
CA ASP A 369 15.80 -2.95 13.15
C ASP A 369 14.52 -2.49 13.88
N HIS A 370 14.59 -2.27 15.19
CA HIS A 370 13.47 -1.78 16.02
C HIS A 370 13.32 -0.26 15.89
N LEU A 371 12.89 0.20 14.72
CA LEU A 371 12.72 1.63 14.42
C LEU A 371 11.77 2.39 15.38
N ASN A 372 10.85 1.69 16.05
CA ASN A 372 9.90 2.27 17.01
C ASN A 372 9.21 3.55 16.50
N CYS A 373 8.84 3.57 15.21
CA CYS A 373 8.38 4.78 14.53
C CYS A 373 6.90 5.14 14.77
N GLY A 374 6.14 4.31 15.49
CA GLY A 374 4.73 4.58 15.78
C GLY A 374 3.76 4.42 14.60
N ALA A 375 4.23 4.07 13.39
CA ALA A 375 3.42 4.09 12.17
C ALA A 375 2.25 3.08 12.21
N CYS A 376 2.48 1.89 12.77
CA CYS A 376 1.49 0.84 12.98
C CYS A 376 0.50 1.14 14.13
N GLY A 377 0.69 2.24 14.87
CA GLY A 377 -0.16 2.62 16.00
C GLY A 377 0.28 2.07 17.36
N TYR A 378 1.46 1.44 17.45
CA TYR A 378 2.12 1.02 18.69
C TYR A 378 3.44 1.78 18.83
N GLU A 379 3.82 2.15 20.07
CA GLU A 379 4.99 3.03 20.30
C GLU A 379 6.29 2.29 20.02
N THR A 380 6.34 0.99 20.35
CA THR A 380 7.50 0.14 20.08
C THR A 380 7.18 -1.02 19.15
N CYS A 381 8.20 -1.51 18.44
CA CYS A 381 8.10 -2.72 17.61
C CYS A 381 7.75 -3.95 18.46
N ILE A 382 8.22 -3.98 19.72
CA ILE A 382 7.90 -5.02 20.69
C ILE A 382 6.42 -4.99 21.07
N GLU A 383 5.86 -3.82 21.36
CA GLU A 383 4.42 -3.67 21.61
C GLU A 383 3.56 -4.14 20.42
N HIS A 384 3.98 -3.81 19.19
CA HIS A 384 3.30 -4.28 17.99
C HIS A 384 3.36 -5.79 17.86
N ALA A 385 4.53 -6.41 18.08
CA ALA A 385 4.69 -7.86 18.06
C ALA A 385 3.84 -8.56 19.13
N ILE A 386 3.80 -8.02 20.35
CA ILE A 386 2.92 -8.48 21.43
C ILE A 386 1.45 -8.40 20.99
N ALA A 387 1.04 -7.29 20.37
CA ALA A 387 -0.32 -7.13 19.89
C ALA A 387 -0.68 -8.12 18.77
N ILE A 388 0.25 -8.47 17.88
CA ILE A 388 0.07 -9.52 16.87
C ILE A 388 -0.15 -10.88 17.54
N LYS A 389 0.69 -11.27 18.52
CA LYS A 389 0.50 -12.53 19.26
C LYS A 389 -0.83 -12.56 20.01
N LYS A 390 -1.32 -11.43 20.51
CA LYS A 390 -2.65 -11.29 21.14
C LYS A 390 -3.82 -11.29 20.15
N GLY A 391 -3.57 -11.38 18.83
CA GLY A 391 -4.62 -11.32 17.80
C GLY A 391 -5.28 -9.93 17.66
N LEU A 392 -4.58 -8.87 18.07
CA LEU A 392 -5.07 -7.49 18.03
C LEU A 392 -4.53 -6.71 16.82
N ALA A 393 -3.43 -7.18 16.24
CA ALA A 393 -2.74 -6.52 15.15
C ALA A 393 -2.26 -7.53 14.11
N GLU A 394 -1.91 -7.03 12.94
CA GLU A 394 -1.39 -7.80 11.81
C GLU A 394 0.03 -7.34 11.47
N VAL A 395 0.79 -8.23 10.84
CA VAL A 395 2.18 -7.98 10.41
C VAL A 395 2.21 -6.88 9.33
N GLU A 396 1.20 -6.86 8.47
CA GLU A 396 1.00 -5.90 7.37
C GLU A 396 0.86 -4.45 7.84
N MET A 397 0.58 -4.23 9.13
CA MET A 397 0.55 -2.89 9.72
C MET A 397 1.94 -2.25 9.83
N CYS A 398 3.02 -3.04 9.75
CA CYS A 398 4.38 -2.53 9.78
C CYS A 398 4.73 -1.90 8.42
N LEU A 399 4.60 -0.57 8.31
CA LEU A 399 4.82 0.15 7.05
C LEU A 399 6.20 -0.12 6.40
N PRO A 400 7.34 -0.07 7.12
CA PRO A 400 8.64 -0.37 6.53
C PRO A 400 8.72 -1.78 5.94
N TYR A 401 8.25 -2.79 6.68
CA TYR A 401 8.18 -4.17 6.23
C TYR A 401 7.31 -4.32 4.97
N THR A 402 6.13 -3.71 4.97
CA THR A 402 5.21 -3.77 3.83
C THR A 402 5.81 -3.12 2.59
N ILE A 403 6.51 -1.98 2.73
CA ILE A 403 7.22 -1.33 1.62
C ILE A 403 8.32 -2.23 1.05
N GLU A 404 9.14 -2.82 1.91
CA GLU A 404 10.23 -3.71 1.49
C GLU A 404 9.68 -4.97 0.77
N LYS A 405 8.62 -5.57 1.33
CA LYS A 405 7.92 -6.71 0.73
C LYS A 405 7.31 -6.35 -0.63
N LEU A 406 6.77 -5.14 -0.78
CA LEU A 406 6.25 -4.64 -2.06
C LEU A 406 7.37 -4.47 -3.08
N HIS A 407 8.49 -3.83 -2.73
CA HIS A 407 9.64 -3.69 -3.63
C HIS A 407 10.18 -5.04 -4.09
N LYS A 408 10.32 -6.00 -3.17
CA LYS A 408 10.74 -7.36 -3.49
C LYS A 408 9.77 -8.03 -4.47
N SER A 409 8.46 -7.94 -4.20
CA SER A 409 7.43 -8.53 -5.07
C SER A 409 7.42 -7.91 -6.47
N VAL A 410 7.63 -6.58 -6.58
CA VAL A 410 7.74 -5.88 -7.86
C VAL A 410 8.97 -6.33 -8.65
N ASN A 411 10.11 -6.49 -7.98
CA ASN A 411 11.33 -6.98 -8.62
C ASN A 411 11.19 -8.42 -9.10
N ASP A 412 10.63 -9.30 -8.27
CA ASP A 412 10.38 -10.71 -8.63
C ASP A 412 9.41 -10.82 -9.82
N LEU A 413 8.38 -9.95 -9.86
CA LEU A 413 7.44 -9.88 -10.97
C LEU A 413 8.12 -9.39 -12.26
N ALA A 414 9.00 -8.39 -12.18
CA ALA A 414 9.75 -7.88 -13.33
C ALA A 414 10.66 -8.97 -13.94
N LEU A 415 11.41 -9.68 -13.10
CA LEU A 415 12.27 -10.80 -13.53
C LEU A 415 11.45 -11.91 -14.19
N THR A 416 10.28 -12.23 -13.63
CA THR A 416 9.38 -13.25 -14.20
C THR A 416 8.84 -12.84 -15.56
N ASN A 417 8.50 -11.56 -15.74
CA ASN A 417 7.97 -11.04 -17.00
C ASN A 417 9.04 -10.99 -18.11
N GLU A 418 10.28 -10.64 -17.77
CA GLU A 418 11.42 -10.68 -18.71
C GLU A 418 11.69 -12.12 -19.19
N LYS A 419 11.67 -13.09 -18.26
CA LYS A 419 11.82 -14.52 -18.60
C LYS A 419 10.67 -15.03 -19.48
N LEU A 420 9.43 -14.61 -19.22
CA LEU A 420 8.28 -14.95 -20.06
C LEU A 420 8.39 -14.37 -21.47
N THR A 421 8.90 -13.15 -21.59
CA THR A 421 9.06 -12.47 -22.89
C THR A 421 10.10 -13.18 -23.75
N SER A 422 11.28 -13.47 -23.20
CA SER A 422 12.35 -14.19 -23.92
C SER A 422 11.91 -15.61 -24.33
N MET A 423 11.18 -16.33 -23.47
CA MET A 423 10.63 -17.65 -23.81
C MET A 423 9.59 -17.58 -24.94
N ARG A 424 8.73 -16.55 -24.96
CA ARG A 424 7.75 -16.36 -26.05
C ARG A 424 8.42 -16.09 -27.38
N GLU A 425 9.47 -15.27 -27.42
CA GLU A 425 10.22 -14.97 -28.64
C GLU A 425 10.90 -16.23 -29.18
N ALA A 426 11.55 -17.00 -28.32
CA ALA A 426 12.17 -18.28 -28.68
C ALA A 426 11.15 -19.27 -29.26
N LEU A 427 9.96 -19.37 -28.64
CA LEU A 427 8.87 -20.21 -29.14
C LEU A 427 8.38 -19.77 -30.52
N LYS A 428 8.15 -18.47 -30.72
CA LYS A 428 7.70 -17.92 -32.01
C LYS A 428 8.70 -18.21 -33.13
N GLN A 429 10.00 -18.13 -32.83
CA GLN A 429 11.05 -18.45 -33.80
C GLN A 429 11.11 -19.96 -34.10
N SER A 430 10.94 -20.82 -33.07
CA SER A 430 10.88 -22.27 -33.25
C SER A 430 9.67 -22.71 -34.08
N GLU A 431 8.49 -22.13 -33.85
CA GLU A 431 7.27 -22.41 -34.59
C GLU A 431 7.41 -22.04 -36.09
N LYS A 432 7.99 -20.86 -36.37
CA LYS A 432 8.27 -20.42 -37.75
C LYS A 432 9.19 -21.41 -38.49
N LEU A 433 10.23 -21.91 -37.83
CA LEU A 433 11.17 -22.87 -38.41
C LEU A 433 10.52 -24.24 -38.66
N ALA A 434 9.71 -24.72 -37.71
CA ALA A 434 8.99 -25.99 -37.86
C ALA A 434 8.00 -25.97 -39.04
N HIS A 435 7.21 -24.90 -39.17
CA HIS A 435 6.28 -24.71 -40.28
C HIS A 435 7.00 -24.67 -41.64
N MET A 436 8.12 -23.96 -41.72
CA MET A 436 8.95 -23.93 -42.93
C MET A 436 9.48 -25.33 -43.28
N GLY A 437 9.91 -26.11 -42.29
CA GLY A 437 10.40 -27.47 -42.51
C GLY A 437 9.34 -28.39 -43.11
N GLN A 438 8.12 -28.36 -42.56
CA GLN A 438 7.02 -29.21 -43.02
C GLN A 438 6.55 -28.85 -44.44
N LEU A 439 6.43 -27.56 -44.75
CA LEU A 439 6.03 -27.10 -46.09
C LEU A 439 7.07 -27.47 -47.16
N SER A 440 8.36 -27.32 -46.84
CA SER A 440 9.45 -27.60 -47.76
C SER A 440 9.51 -29.08 -48.16
N ALA A 441 9.19 -29.99 -47.24
CA ALA A 441 9.16 -31.43 -47.50
C ALA A 441 8.03 -31.83 -48.49
N GLY A 442 6.83 -31.24 -48.33
CA GLY A 442 5.69 -31.50 -49.20
C GLY A 442 5.90 -30.93 -50.61
N ILE A 443 6.28 -29.65 -50.70
CA ILE A 443 6.54 -28.96 -51.97
C ILE A 443 7.62 -29.68 -52.78
N ALA A 444 8.68 -30.15 -52.12
CA ALA A 444 9.76 -30.80 -52.83
C ALA A 444 9.38 -32.14 -53.45
N HIS A 445 8.53 -32.93 -52.78
CA HIS A 445 8.04 -34.17 -53.35
C HIS A 445 7.15 -33.91 -54.57
N GLU A 446 6.25 -32.93 -54.48
CA GLU A 446 5.33 -32.61 -55.57
C GLU A 446 6.00 -31.94 -56.78
N LEU A 447 7.09 -31.17 -56.60
CA LEU A 447 7.84 -30.57 -57.70
C LEU A 447 8.85 -31.52 -58.35
N ASN A 448 9.49 -32.40 -57.56
CA ASN A 448 10.48 -33.33 -58.11
C ASN A 448 9.87 -34.32 -59.11
N ASN A 449 8.60 -34.68 -58.92
CA ASN A 449 7.88 -35.62 -59.79
C ASN A 449 7.70 -35.08 -61.23
N PRO A 450 7.04 -33.94 -61.48
CA PRO A 450 6.88 -33.40 -62.83
C PRO A 450 8.22 -33.00 -63.45
N LEU A 451 9.17 -32.45 -62.68
CA LEU A 451 10.52 -32.14 -63.19
C LEU A 451 11.26 -33.40 -63.65
N GLY A 452 11.10 -34.52 -62.94
CA GLY A 452 11.64 -35.81 -63.37
C GLY A 452 11.06 -36.26 -64.71
N VAL A 453 9.75 -36.10 -64.91
CA VAL A 453 9.06 -36.42 -66.16
C VAL A 453 9.54 -35.54 -67.31
N VAL A 454 9.67 -34.22 -67.09
CA VAL A 454 10.18 -33.28 -68.09
C VAL A 454 11.61 -33.64 -68.51
N ILE A 455 12.51 -33.88 -67.55
CA ILE A 455 13.89 -34.27 -67.84
C ILE A 455 13.93 -35.59 -68.63
N MET A 456 13.11 -36.58 -68.24
CA MET A 456 13.06 -37.88 -68.90
C MET A 456 12.61 -37.77 -70.36
N TYR A 457 11.47 -37.12 -70.62
CA TYR A 457 10.96 -36.98 -72.00
C TYR A 457 11.87 -36.11 -72.87
N SER A 458 12.45 -35.03 -72.32
CA SER A 458 13.40 -34.21 -73.07
C SER A 458 14.68 -34.98 -73.42
N ASN A 459 15.18 -35.85 -72.54
CA ASN A 459 16.31 -36.73 -72.86
C ASN A 459 15.95 -37.80 -73.91
N ILE A 460 14.76 -38.40 -73.85
CA ILE A 460 14.29 -39.35 -74.88
C ILE A 460 14.23 -38.66 -76.25
N LEU A 461 13.64 -37.45 -76.30
CA LEU A 461 13.58 -36.67 -77.54
C LEU A 461 14.96 -36.23 -78.04
N LEU A 462 15.91 -35.96 -77.13
CA LEU A 462 17.31 -35.70 -77.49
C LEU A 462 17.94 -36.93 -78.14
N ASP A 463 17.74 -38.11 -77.57
CA ASP A 463 18.31 -39.37 -78.10
C ASP A 463 17.68 -39.75 -79.46
N GLU A 464 16.40 -39.45 -79.67
CA GLU A 464 15.67 -39.72 -80.93
C GLU A 464 15.91 -38.67 -82.03
N SER A 465 16.52 -37.52 -81.69
CA SER A 465 16.75 -36.41 -82.63
C SER A 465 18.11 -36.54 -83.36
N PRO A 466 18.16 -36.43 -84.70
CA PRO A 466 19.40 -36.41 -85.49
C PRO A 466 20.39 -35.35 -85.00
N GLU A 467 21.70 -35.62 -85.09
CA GLU A 467 22.75 -34.74 -84.54
C GLU A 467 22.71 -33.31 -85.08
N GLU A 468 22.33 -33.09 -86.34
CA GLU A 468 22.22 -31.74 -86.93
C GLU A 468 20.85 -31.07 -86.73
N SER A 469 19.95 -31.65 -85.93
CA SER A 469 18.62 -31.09 -85.70
C SER A 469 18.69 -29.83 -84.82
N PRO A 470 18.14 -28.68 -85.27
CA PRO A 470 18.09 -27.45 -84.47
C PRO A 470 17.28 -27.62 -83.16
N VAL A 471 16.41 -28.63 -83.06
CA VAL A 471 15.61 -28.93 -81.86
C VAL A 471 16.47 -29.46 -80.70
N ARG A 472 17.69 -29.97 -80.96
CA ARG A 472 18.59 -30.47 -79.90
C ARG A 472 19.07 -29.36 -78.97
N GLU A 473 19.28 -28.13 -79.47
CA GLU A 473 19.66 -27.00 -78.60
C GLU A 473 18.53 -26.63 -77.64
N ASP A 474 17.29 -26.58 -78.15
CA ASP A 474 16.09 -26.31 -77.34
C ASP A 474 15.87 -27.38 -76.27
N LEU A 475 16.00 -28.67 -76.62
CA LEU A 475 15.82 -29.77 -75.68
C LEU A 475 16.92 -29.80 -74.59
N ASN A 476 18.17 -29.52 -74.95
CA ASN A 476 19.26 -29.38 -73.97
C ASN A 476 18.98 -28.25 -72.97
N LEU A 477 18.49 -27.12 -73.46
CA LEU A 477 18.10 -26.01 -72.60
C LEU A 477 16.96 -26.41 -71.64
N ILE A 478 15.95 -27.16 -72.11
CA ILE A 478 14.87 -27.66 -71.25
C ILE A 478 15.40 -28.60 -70.16
N VAL A 479 16.29 -29.54 -70.51
CA VAL A 479 16.92 -30.45 -69.54
C VAL A 479 17.73 -29.67 -68.51
N GLU A 480 18.52 -28.69 -68.94
CA GLU A 480 19.32 -27.84 -68.07
C GLU A 480 18.44 -27.05 -67.08
N GLN A 481 17.38 -26.40 -67.57
CA GLN A 481 16.48 -25.63 -66.70
C GLN A 481 15.69 -26.52 -65.75
N ALA A 482 15.21 -27.69 -66.19
CA ALA A 482 14.50 -28.62 -65.32
C ALA A 482 15.42 -29.23 -64.26
N ALA A 483 16.67 -29.57 -64.60
CA ALA A 483 17.69 -30.04 -63.67
C ALA A 483 18.04 -28.95 -62.64
N ARG A 484 18.11 -27.69 -63.07
CA ARG A 484 18.30 -26.54 -62.18
C ARG A 484 17.15 -26.36 -61.21
N CYS A 485 15.90 -26.43 -61.66
CA CYS A 485 14.73 -26.41 -60.77
C CYS A 485 14.79 -27.53 -59.74
N LYS A 486 15.16 -28.75 -60.16
CA LYS A 486 15.32 -29.91 -59.27
C LYS A 486 16.40 -29.66 -58.20
N LYS A 487 17.52 -29.02 -58.57
CA LYS A 487 18.59 -28.63 -57.64
C LYS A 487 18.13 -27.58 -56.63
N ILE A 488 17.34 -26.59 -57.04
CA ILE A 488 16.77 -25.57 -56.14
C ILE A 488 15.83 -26.23 -55.12
N VAL A 489 14.95 -27.13 -55.59
CA VAL A 489 14.03 -27.88 -54.74
C VAL A 489 14.78 -28.79 -53.75
N ALA A 490 15.85 -29.46 -54.20
CA ALA A 490 16.69 -30.29 -53.33
C ALA A 490 17.40 -29.46 -52.25
N ASN A 491 17.89 -28.26 -52.58
CA ASN A 491 18.50 -27.35 -51.62
C ASN A 491 17.49 -26.85 -50.57
N LEU A 492 16.25 -26.58 -50.96
CA LEU A 492 15.16 -26.22 -50.05
C LEU A 492 14.83 -27.38 -49.09
N LEU A 493 14.82 -28.62 -49.59
CA LEU A 493 14.57 -29.81 -48.79
C LEU A 493 15.72 -30.11 -47.80
N ASN A 494 16.98 -29.92 -48.23
CA ASN A 494 18.15 -30.07 -47.36
C ASN A 494 18.16 -29.04 -46.22
N PHE A 495 17.73 -27.81 -46.49
CA PHE A 495 17.51 -26.79 -45.47
C PHE A 495 16.46 -27.22 -44.42
N ALA A 496 15.45 -27.99 -44.83
CA ALA A 496 14.36 -28.45 -43.97
C ALA A 496 14.61 -29.79 -43.23
N ARG A 497 15.46 -30.67 -43.75
CA ARG A 497 15.61 -32.06 -43.26
C ARG A 497 16.72 -32.28 -42.23
N LYS A 498 17.78 -31.46 -42.19
CA LYS A 498 18.91 -31.69 -41.26
C LYS A 498 18.70 -30.92 -39.94
N ASN A 499 17.87 -31.46 -39.04
CA ASN A 499 17.64 -30.89 -37.70
C ASN A 499 18.50 -31.53 -36.59
N GLN A 500 19.39 -32.46 -36.92
CA GLN A 500 20.27 -33.12 -35.95
C GLN A 500 21.73 -32.85 -36.30
N VAL A 501 22.48 -32.36 -35.32
CA VAL A 501 23.91 -32.07 -35.41
C VAL A 501 24.69 -33.30 -34.97
N ASN A 502 25.54 -33.85 -35.84
CA ASN A 502 26.42 -34.96 -35.50
C ASN A 502 27.77 -34.41 -35.01
N HIS A 503 27.86 -34.11 -33.71
CA HIS A 503 29.08 -33.56 -33.12
C HIS A 503 30.22 -34.58 -33.17
N GLN A 504 31.31 -34.20 -33.83
CA GLN A 504 32.57 -34.94 -33.88
C GLN A 504 33.69 -34.04 -33.38
N LEU A 505 34.72 -34.63 -32.77
CA LEU A 505 35.92 -33.89 -32.38
C LEU A 505 36.71 -33.57 -33.64
N ILE A 506 36.84 -32.28 -33.97
CA ILE A 506 37.53 -31.82 -35.18
C ILE A 506 38.54 -30.73 -34.86
N ASN A 507 39.58 -30.65 -35.68
CA ASN A 507 40.52 -29.53 -35.70
C ASN A 507 39.98 -28.42 -36.63
N LEU A 508 39.88 -27.19 -36.13
CA LEU A 508 39.34 -26.05 -36.88
C LEU A 508 40.17 -25.71 -38.13
N LYS A 509 41.47 -25.95 -38.11
CA LYS A 509 42.35 -25.73 -39.25
C LYS A 509 42.09 -26.76 -40.35
N ASP A 510 41.97 -28.03 -39.99
CA ASP A 510 41.64 -29.09 -40.94
C ASP A 510 40.26 -28.85 -41.57
N LEU A 511 39.28 -28.38 -40.79
CA LEU A 511 37.96 -27.98 -41.28
C LEU A 511 38.06 -26.81 -42.27
N ALA A 512 38.86 -25.80 -41.95
CA ALA A 512 39.09 -24.63 -42.79
C ALA A 512 39.71 -25.03 -44.14
N ASP A 513 40.80 -25.80 -44.09
CA ASP A 513 41.52 -26.26 -45.28
C ASP A 513 40.62 -27.16 -46.15
N HIS A 514 39.93 -28.13 -45.55
CA HIS A 514 39.01 -29.02 -46.27
C HIS A 514 37.83 -28.27 -46.92
N SER A 515 37.33 -27.22 -46.26
CA SER A 515 36.26 -26.40 -46.83
C SER A 515 36.72 -25.62 -48.06
N LEU A 516 37.99 -25.19 -48.08
CA LEU A 516 38.59 -24.43 -49.18
C LEU A 516 39.00 -25.30 -50.38
N GLU A 517 39.37 -26.56 -50.17
CA GLU A 517 39.72 -27.51 -51.26
C GLU A 517 38.63 -27.61 -52.34
N SER A 518 37.37 -27.48 -51.93
CA SER A 518 36.20 -27.59 -52.82
C SER A 518 35.88 -26.32 -53.63
N ILE A 519 36.64 -25.23 -53.42
CA ILE A 519 36.36 -23.91 -53.99
C ILE A 519 37.39 -23.56 -55.07
N ILE A 520 36.92 -23.38 -56.30
CA ILE A 520 37.75 -22.87 -57.41
C ILE A 520 37.78 -21.34 -57.31
N ALA A 521 38.88 -20.79 -56.80
CA ALA A 521 39.07 -19.34 -56.70
C ALA A 521 39.53 -18.74 -58.06
N PRO A 522 38.94 -17.62 -58.51
CA PRO A 522 39.46 -16.83 -59.62
C PRO A 522 40.90 -16.36 -59.37
N PRO A 523 41.76 -16.25 -60.40
CA PRO A 523 43.18 -15.90 -60.25
C PRO A 523 43.43 -14.51 -59.65
N ASN A 524 42.42 -13.63 -59.62
CA ASN A 524 42.44 -12.30 -59.02
C ASN A 524 41.96 -12.25 -57.56
N ILE A 525 41.65 -13.40 -56.94
CA ILE A 525 41.23 -13.48 -55.53
C ILE A 525 42.26 -14.28 -54.72
N LYS A 526 42.78 -13.67 -53.64
CA LYS A 526 43.71 -14.34 -52.73
C LYS A 526 42.98 -14.75 -51.45
N ILE A 527 42.94 -16.05 -51.17
CA ILE A 527 42.36 -16.60 -49.94
C ILE A 527 43.50 -16.89 -48.96
N SER A 528 43.38 -16.42 -47.72
CA SER A 528 44.35 -16.65 -46.65
C SER A 528 43.67 -17.24 -45.42
N VAL A 529 44.34 -18.20 -44.76
CA VAL A 529 43.88 -18.80 -43.50
C VAL A 529 44.82 -18.31 -42.39
N ILE A 530 44.25 -17.64 -41.39
CA ILE A 530 44.98 -17.04 -40.27
C ILE A 530 44.54 -17.76 -39.00
N ASP A 531 45.34 -18.74 -38.58
CA ASP A 531 45.10 -19.48 -37.35
C ASP A 531 45.73 -18.77 -36.14
N LYS A 532 44.89 -18.28 -35.22
CA LYS A 532 45.27 -17.66 -33.95
C LYS A 532 44.79 -18.49 -32.75
N THR A 533 44.37 -19.73 -32.98
CA THR A 533 43.81 -20.56 -31.91
C THR A 533 44.90 -21.04 -30.95
N THR A 534 44.57 -21.08 -29.67
CA THR A 534 45.40 -21.68 -28.61
C THR A 534 45.04 -23.15 -28.39
N ASN A 535 43.78 -23.52 -28.62
CA ASN A 535 43.30 -24.89 -28.72
C ASN A 535 42.41 -25.04 -29.96
N PRO A 536 42.87 -25.74 -31.02
CA PRO A 536 42.12 -25.84 -32.27
C PRO A 536 41.02 -26.92 -32.27
N GLU A 537 40.81 -27.67 -31.18
CA GLU A 537 39.84 -28.76 -31.14
C GLU A 537 38.44 -28.31 -30.66
N ALA A 538 37.38 -28.70 -31.40
CA ALA A 538 35.99 -28.44 -31.05
C ALA A 538 35.05 -29.59 -31.44
N MET A 539 33.94 -29.74 -30.72
CA MET A 539 32.89 -30.72 -31.01
C MET A 539 31.86 -30.13 -31.98
N LEU A 540 32.05 -30.32 -33.28
CA LEU A 540 31.19 -29.74 -34.34
C LEU A 540 30.81 -30.80 -35.39
N ASP A 541 29.79 -30.53 -36.20
CA ASP A 541 29.45 -31.36 -37.36
C ASP A 541 30.24 -30.89 -38.59
N THR A 542 31.19 -31.72 -39.03
CA THR A 542 32.11 -31.40 -40.13
C THR A 542 31.36 -31.04 -41.41
N GLU A 543 30.35 -31.82 -41.81
CA GLU A 543 29.66 -31.64 -43.10
C GLU A 543 28.86 -30.32 -43.08
N GLN A 544 28.15 -30.06 -41.97
CA GLN A 544 27.37 -28.84 -41.82
C GLN A 544 28.27 -27.60 -41.73
N MET A 545 29.37 -27.66 -40.99
CA MET A 545 30.29 -26.53 -40.87
C MET A 545 31.09 -26.27 -42.16
N THR A 546 31.44 -27.30 -42.92
CA THR A 546 31.96 -27.14 -44.28
C THR A 546 30.95 -26.43 -45.18
N GLN A 547 29.66 -26.75 -45.06
CA GLN A 547 28.61 -26.05 -45.79
C GLN A 547 28.50 -24.57 -45.38
N VAL A 548 28.64 -24.24 -44.09
CA VAL A 548 28.68 -22.84 -43.60
C VAL A 548 29.84 -22.08 -44.25
N LEU A 549 31.06 -22.61 -44.14
CA LEU A 549 32.27 -21.96 -44.65
C LEU A 549 32.23 -21.80 -46.17
N THR A 550 31.86 -22.85 -46.90
CA THR A 550 31.76 -22.78 -48.37
C THR A 550 30.72 -21.76 -48.84
N ASN A 551 29.58 -21.64 -48.15
CA ASN A 551 28.56 -20.63 -48.48
C ASN A 551 29.05 -19.21 -48.22
N LEU A 552 29.76 -18.97 -47.11
CA LEU A 552 30.32 -17.65 -46.80
C LEU A 552 31.40 -17.28 -47.82
N VAL A 553 32.36 -18.17 -48.07
CA VAL A 553 33.47 -17.91 -49.01
C VAL A 553 32.97 -17.70 -50.43
N LYS A 554 31.99 -18.48 -50.92
CA LYS A 554 31.38 -18.25 -52.24
C LYS A 554 30.69 -16.90 -52.35
N ASN A 555 29.97 -16.48 -51.29
CA ASN A 555 29.35 -15.16 -51.28
C ASN A 555 30.40 -14.04 -51.28
N SER A 556 31.51 -14.22 -50.57
CA SER A 556 32.64 -13.27 -50.58
C SER A 556 33.32 -13.20 -51.96
N ILE A 557 33.50 -14.34 -52.65
CA ILE A 557 34.01 -14.36 -54.04
C ILE A 557 33.09 -13.58 -54.98
N ASP A 558 31.78 -13.83 -54.91
CA ASP A 558 30.80 -13.16 -55.77
C ASP A 558 30.71 -11.64 -55.50
N ALA A 559 31.09 -11.19 -54.30
CA ALA A 559 31.13 -9.79 -53.91
C ALA A 559 32.42 -9.05 -54.34
N MET A 560 33.36 -9.74 -55.00
CA MET A 560 34.66 -9.22 -55.43
C MET A 560 34.92 -9.44 -56.93
N PRO A 561 34.08 -8.88 -57.83
CA PRO A 561 34.25 -9.07 -59.28
C PRO A 561 35.62 -8.55 -59.80
N ASP A 562 36.13 -7.47 -59.20
CA ASP A 562 37.40 -6.82 -59.58
C ASP A 562 38.63 -7.44 -58.90
N GLY A 563 38.45 -8.50 -58.10
CA GLY A 563 39.50 -9.13 -57.30
C GLY A 563 39.61 -8.57 -55.88
N GLY A 564 40.35 -9.26 -55.01
CA GLY A 564 40.47 -8.90 -53.60
C GLY A 564 41.04 -10.00 -52.71
N THR A 565 40.91 -9.84 -51.40
CA THR A 565 41.41 -10.79 -50.40
C THR A 565 40.29 -11.32 -49.51
N ILE A 566 40.28 -12.63 -49.26
CA ILE A 566 39.43 -13.28 -48.25
C ILE A 566 40.34 -13.81 -47.15
N ASP A 567 40.13 -13.32 -45.93
CA ASP A 567 40.81 -13.81 -44.74
C ASP A 567 39.84 -14.68 -43.91
N LEU A 568 40.19 -15.95 -43.74
CA LEU A 568 39.54 -16.86 -42.81
C LEU A 568 40.35 -16.89 -41.52
N ILE A 569 39.85 -16.22 -40.49
CA ILE A 569 40.53 -16.07 -39.19
C ILE A 569 39.92 -17.04 -38.19
N LEU A 570 40.76 -17.87 -37.59
CA LEU A 570 40.39 -18.83 -36.54
C LEU A 570 40.87 -18.29 -35.19
N GLU A 571 39.96 -18.11 -34.24
CA GLU A 571 40.24 -17.62 -32.89
C GLU A 571 39.49 -18.49 -31.87
N ASP A 572 39.90 -18.45 -30.61
CA ASP A 572 39.24 -19.24 -29.57
C ASP A 572 39.27 -18.57 -28.18
N THR A 573 38.34 -19.00 -27.33
CA THR A 573 38.30 -18.67 -25.90
C THR A 573 38.27 -19.95 -25.08
N LEU A 574 38.23 -19.83 -23.73
CA LEU A 574 38.11 -20.99 -22.84
C LEU A 574 36.85 -21.82 -23.10
N GLY A 575 35.74 -21.19 -23.51
CA GLY A 575 34.45 -21.84 -23.71
C GLY A 575 34.03 -22.01 -25.16
N ASP A 576 34.50 -21.12 -26.05
CA ASP A 576 33.98 -20.99 -27.41
C ASP A 576 35.09 -21.03 -28.47
N VAL A 577 34.68 -21.34 -29.70
CA VAL A 577 35.49 -21.20 -30.91
C VAL A 577 34.89 -20.15 -31.83
N ILE A 578 35.76 -19.37 -32.46
CA ILE A 578 35.40 -18.20 -33.24
C ILE A 578 35.96 -18.35 -34.66
N LEU A 579 35.07 -18.29 -35.66
CA LEU A 579 35.42 -18.34 -37.08
C LEU A 579 35.02 -17.02 -37.73
N THR A 580 35.96 -16.30 -38.31
CA THR A 580 35.68 -15.02 -38.99
C THR A 580 36.04 -15.13 -40.47
N VAL A 581 35.07 -14.88 -41.36
CA VAL A 581 35.28 -14.76 -42.80
C VAL A 581 35.22 -13.28 -43.17
N LYS A 582 36.35 -12.71 -43.58
CA LYS A 582 36.48 -11.30 -43.94
C LYS A 582 36.85 -11.14 -45.41
N ASP A 583 36.07 -10.35 -46.15
CA ASP A 583 36.36 -9.98 -47.53
C ASP A 583 36.57 -8.48 -47.70
N THR A 584 37.21 -8.12 -48.82
CA THR A 584 37.43 -6.73 -49.26
C THR A 584 36.51 -6.34 -50.41
N GLY A 585 35.31 -6.94 -50.48
CA GLY A 585 34.37 -6.72 -51.57
C GLY A 585 33.58 -5.42 -51.48
N THR A 586 32.49 -5.36 -52.24
CA THR A 586 31.64 -4.16 -52.35
C THR A 586 30.85 -3.83 -51.07
N GLY A 587 30.81 -4.76 -50.11
CA GLY A 587 30.02 -4.64 -48.89
C GLY A 587 28.51 -4.86 -49.09
N ILE A 588 27.76 -4.77 -47.99
CA ILE A 588 26.31 -4.95 -47.88
C ILE A 588 25.69 -3.64 -47.38
N ARG A 589 24.68 -3.13 -48.10
CA ARG A 589 23.98 -1.89 -47.74
C ARG A 589 23.30 -2.02 -46.38
N GLU A 590 23.24 -0.90 -45.65
CA GLU A 590 22.69 -0.86 -44.29
C GLU A 590 21.23 -1.36 -44.19
N GLU A 591 20.42 -1.03 -45.20
CA GLU A 591 19.01 -1.46 -45.33
C GLU A 591 18.83 -2.98 -45.54
N ASP A 592 19.83 -3.65 -46.08
CA ASP A 592 19.79 -5.07 -46.41
C ASP A 592 20.36 -5.96 -45.29
N ARG A 593 21.13 -5.38 -44.35
CA ARG A 593 21.80 -6.13 -43.25
C ARG A 593 20.86 -6.96 -42.41
N ALA A 594 19.64 -6.48 -42.15
CA ALA A 594 18.64 -7.22 -41.38
C ALA A 594 18.03 -8.41 -42.15
N LYS A 595 18.09 -8.36 -43.49
CA LYS A 595 17.44 -9.31 -44.40
C LYS A 595 18.40 -10.37 -44.95
N VAL A 596 19.71 -10.22 -44.78
CA VAL A 596 20.71 -11.15 -45.38
C VAL A 596 20.57 -12.61 -44.94
N PHE A 597 19.96 -12.85 -43.78
CA PHE A 597 19.68 -14.20 -43.28
C PHE A 597 18.24 -14.66 -43.58
N GLU A 598 17.41 -13.83 -44.23
CA GLU A 598 16.08 -14.23 -44.67
C GLU A 598 16.21 -15.20 -45.87
N PRO A 599 15.48 -16.33 -45.86
CA PRO A 599 15.45 -17.26 -46.98
C PRO A 599 14.99 -16.57 -48.28
N PHE A 600 15.65 -16.90 -49.39
CA PHE A 600 15.39 -16.36 -50.73
C PHE A 600 15.78 -14.89 -50.93
N PHE A 601 16.25 -14.19 -49.91
CA PHE A 601 16.82 -12.85 -50.08
C PHE A 601 18.12 -12.93 -50.88
N THR A 602 18.19 -12.22 -52.00
CA THR A 602 19.41 -12.11 -52.80
C THR A 602 19.46 -10.75 -53.50
N THR A 603 20.65 -10.16 -53.54
CA THR A 603 20.95 -8.94 -54.29
C THR A 603 21.50 -9.24 -55.69
N LYS A 604 21.62 -10.53 -56.05
CA LYS A 604 22.15 -10.98 -57.35
C LYS A 604 21.07 -10.95 -58.43
N ALA A 605 21.48 -10.85 -59.69
CA ALA A 605 20.56 -10.89 -60.83
C ALA A 605 19.73 -12.19 -60.86
N ILE A 606 18.53 -12.11 -61.44
CA ILE A 606 17.56 -13.22 -61.49
C ILE A 606 18.24 -14.47 -62.07
N GLY A 607 18.32 -15.51 -61.24
CA GLY A 607 18.91 -16.80 -61.61
C GLY A 607 20.36 -17.02 -61.16
N VAL A 608 21.11 -16.01 -60.75
CA VAL A 608 22.52 -16.19 -60.34
C VAL A 608 22.63 -16.74 -58.92
N GLY A 609 21.71 -16.38 -58.03
CA GLY A 609 21.68 -16.82 -56.64
C GLY A 609 20.34 -17.40 -56.21
N THR A 610 20.37 -18.44 -55.37
CA THR A 610 19.15 -19.03 -54.78
C THR A 610 18.65 -18.28 -53.55
N GLY A 611 19.44 -17.37 -52.99
CA GLY A 611 19.13 -16.65 -51.73
C GLY A 611 19.06 -17.54 -50.49
N LEU A 612 19.50 -18.81 -50.57
CA LEU A 612 19.41 -19.76 -49.45
C LEU A 612 20.74 -19.94 -48.68
N GLY A 613 21.87 -19.52 -49.24
CA GLY A 613 23.20 -19.81 -48.67
C GLY A 613 23.41 -19.22 -47.27
N LEU A 614 23.18 -17.91 -47.09
CA LEU A 614 23.34 -17.24 -45.80
C LEU A 614 22.27 -17.66 -44.77
N ALA A 615 21.03 -17.88 -45.22
CA ALA A 615 19.97 -18.43 -44.35
C ALA A 615 20.33 -19.84 -43.84
N THR A 616 20.93 -20.67 -44.70
CA THR A 616 21.43 -22.01 -44.32
C THR A 616 22.58 -21.90 -43.32
N ALA A 617 23.53 -20.99 -43.54
CA ALA A 617 24.62 -20.75 -42.61
C ALA A 617 24.10 -20.31 -41.22
N TYR A 618 23.13 -19.40 -41.20
CA TYR A 618 22.47 -18.96 -39.96
C TYR A 618 21.78 -20.11 -39.23
N GLY A 619 21.03 -20.94 -39.95
CA GLY A 619 20.35 -22.12 -39.40
C GLY A 619 21.32 -23.12 -38.77
N ILE A 620 22.40 -23.47 -39.49
CA ILE A 620 23.42 -24.40 -39.00
C ILE A 620 24.10 -23.87 -37.73
N VAL A 621 24.52 -22.60 -37.72
CA VAL A 621 25.15 -21.99 -36.54
C VAL A 621 24.21 -22.02 -35.34
N LYS A 622 22.91 -21.73 -35.55
CA LYS A 622 21.90 -21.79 -34.48
C LYS A 622 21.66 -23.21 -33.96
N MET A 623 21.67 -24.22 -34.82
CA MET A 623 21.57 -25.63 -34.40
C MET A 623 22.75 -26.07 -33.54
N HIS A 624 23.94 -25.50 -33.77
CA HIS A 624 25.12 -25.68 -32.94
C HIS A 624 25.12 -24.82 -31.66
N LYS A 625 23.98 -24.22 -31.28
CA LYS A 625 23.83 -23.26 -30.17
C LYS A 625 24.74 -22.02 -30.28
N GLY A 626 25.17 -21.68 -31.50
CA GLY A 626 26.07 -20.57 -31.77
C GLY A 626 25.38 -19.26 -32.15
N GLN A 627 26.21 -18.27 -32.45
CA GLN A 627 25.82 -16.95 -32.94
C GLN A 627 26.62 -16.58 -34.18
N ILE A 628 25.95 -16.03 -35.20
CA ILE A 628 26.59 -15.42 -36.37
C ILE A 628 26.24 -13.93 -36.39
N THR A 629 27.24 -13.08 -36.57
CA THR A 629 27.10 -11.62 -36.71
C THR A 629 27.76 -11.17 -38.01
N VAL A 630 27.26 -10.06 -38.57
CA VAL A 630 27.78 -9.49 -39.82
C VAL A 630 28.11 -8.01 -39.60
N GLU A 631 29.33 -7.64 -39.97
CA GLU A 631 29.80 -6.27 -40.05
C GLU A 631 30.15 -5.99 -41.52
N SER A 632 29.62 -4.92 -42.09
CA SER A 632 29.85 -4.60 -43.50
C SER A 632 29.85 -3.10 -43.72
N ASN A 633 30.68 -2.66 -44.66
CA ASN A 633 30.81 -1.26 -45.05
C ASN A 633 30.77 -1.12 -46.57
N THR A 634 29.88 -0.25 -47.06
CA THR A 634 29.75 0.12 -48.49
C THR A 634 30.25 1.54 -48.76
N ASP A 635 30.62 2.30 -47.72
CA ASP A 635 30.98 3.71 -47.82
C ASP A 635 32.50 3.90 -47.72
N LEU A 636 33.13 4.27 -48.84
CA LEU A 636 34.57 4.55 -48.93
C LEU A 636 34.99 5.73 -48.04
N ALA A 637 34.06 6.64 -47.67
CA ALA A 637 34.36 7.75 -46.77
C ALA A 637 34.45 7.34 -45.29
N LYS A 638 33.88 6.17 -44.92
CA LYS A 638 33.87 5.65 -43.55
C LYS A 638 34.94 4.59 -43.28
N GLY A 639 35.61 4.09 -44.32
CA GLY A 639 36.66 3.07 -44.22
C GLY A 639 36.75 2.18 -45.46
N PRO A 640 37.59 1.13 -45.44
CA PRO A 640 37.65 0.16 -46.54
C PRO A 640 36.30 -0.54 -46.73
N THR A 641 35.92 -0.81 -47.97
CA THR A 641 34.72 -1.59 -48.30
C THR A 641 34.97 -3.07 -48.07
N GLY A 642 33.94 -3.80 -47.65
CA GLY A 642 34.02 -5.23 -47.40
C GLY A 642 33.03 -5.73 -46.35
N THR A 643 33.00 -7.05 -46.17
CA THR A 643 32.13 -7.72 -45.19
C THR A 643 32.92 -8.66 -44.30
N SER A 644 32.55 -8.72 -43.03
CA SER A 644 33.08 -9.63 -42.03
C SER A 644 31.94 -10.40 -41.37
N PHE A 645 31.89 -11.71 -41.59
CA PHE A 645 31.00 -12.62 -40.88
C PHE A 645 31.75 -13.26 -39.73
N LYS A 646 31.28 -13.06 -38.51
CA LYS A 646 31.86 -13.65 -37.29
C LYS A 646 30.91 -14.69 -36.72
N ILE A 647 31.39 -15.91 -36.57
CA ILE A 647 30.66 -17.05 -36.03
C ILE A 647 31.29 -17.43 -34.67
N ILE A 648 30.46 -17.56 -33.64
CA ILE A 648 30.85 -17.97 -32.28
C ILE A 648 30.08 -19.26 -31.96
N LEU A 649 30.80 -20.32 -31.60
CA LEU A 649 30.25 -21.65 -31.32
C LEU A 649 30.79 -22.19 -30.00
N PRO A 650 29.97 -22.85 -29.16
CA PRO A 650 30.44 -23.50 -27.95
C PRO A 650 31.37 -24.67 -28.29
N ARG A 651 32.49 -24.79 -27.57
CA ARG A 651 33.52 -25.79 -27.84
C ARG A 651 33.07 -27.22 -27.55
N ARG A 652 32.23 -27.41 -26.53
CA ARG A 652 31.73 -28.71 -26.06
C ARG A 652 30.22 -28.77 -26.14
N LYS A 653 29.70 -29.98 -26.29
CA LYS A 653 28.27 -30.25 -26.18
C LYS A 653 27.84 -30.02 -24.72
N GLU A 654 27.06 -28.98 -24.47
CA GLU A 654 26.25 -28.86 -23.25
C GLU A 654 24.99 -29.72 -23.34
#